data_AF-W3XC03-F1
#
_entry.id   AF-W3XC03-F1
#
_cell.length_a   1.000
_cell.length_b   1.000
_cell.length_c   1.000
_cell.angle_alpha   90.00
_cell.angle_beta   90.00
_cell.angle_gamma   90.00
#
_symmetry.space_group_name_H-M   'P 1'
#
loop_
_entity.id
_entity.type
_entity.pdbx_description
1 polymer ?
#
loop_
_entity_poly.entity_id
_entity_poly.type
_entity_poly.pdbx_seq_one_letter_code
_entity_poly.pdbx_strand_id
1 'polypeptide(L)'
;MAAAWGKAQRFLLSDEEMGKKDDDHKRSAAPAALPGWHPKRGPQRRHLKRAIISLLVVVALYLFVHNIPTDLGPIRSSRPHYGEATAPTTKNHADAHPPPAAAAAAAGVASNGAGAANNEPPKFYNLAASLHAIAGTHGGLLVNKNILFAASSLKSAANLLPVACQMGREARNYVHFALMSRSDIDMEELQRINGIDESCQIIFHDARADRAAFMSEQRLEYAVFRAFHHIFMWMHPQAIIVDGSGWEEYFFTRGTSTHAKATGVTLIDLPYSPQNLMWMTRLDSRSLRAWNQNHIDILIQTTPGTTGSLVRLLRSLSAADFTSSSIPHLTIELTPDIDPATKQFLQDFQWPPSYIPNPTGAKYISLRHRIPRQTLTEEESSARFLESFWPADPRMSHVLVLTPQVELAPNFFHYLKYTLLEYRYSEAAQIQHWDARLFGISLEQPLQLLDGNAQFTPPLSRDKKSQQDVSSSFLWQAPTSHAMLFMGEKWIELHDLVSRSLEIQQKSASTPSLLSQKLISTKYPSWLEYVLRLSKLRGYWVLYPGEETARSLATVHTELQHAPEEYAQTEQPVTLPDKASEEEIERAMAKLKAGPEAVWTSEASLQSLLDAGSLRPFGNLPLVAWDGVKTDLDELDNSAAKYALEFKTQVGRCTAEVAAKTRVDMTTQDLFCLDD
;
A
#
# COMPACT_ATOMS: atom_id res chain seq x y z
N MET A 1 -28.67 45.39 -43.02
CA MET A 1 -29.15 46.48 -42.15
C MET A 1 -28.16 46.59 -40.99
N ALA A 2 -27.15 47.46 -41.14
CA ALA A 2 -27.01 48.75 -40.42
C ALA A 2 -26.52 48.52 -38.97
N ALA A 3 -25.23 48.75 -38.66
CA ALA A 3 -24.64 50.04 -38.23
C ALA A 3 -25.27 50.53 -36.90
N ALA A 4 -24.62 51.05 -35.86
CA ALA A 4 -23.36 51.76 -35.61
C ALA A 4 -23.23 51.81 -34.05
N TRP A 5 -22.07 51.61 -33.43
CA TRP A 5 -21.13 52.65 -32.95
C TRP A 5 -21.67 53.73 -31.99
N GLY A 6 -20.95 53.90 -30.86
CA GLY A 6 -20.87 55.15 -30.05
C GLY A 6 -21.01 54.90 -28.54
N LYS A 7 -19.94 54.79 -27.73
CA LYS A 7 -19.15 55.89 -27.10
C LYS A 7 -20.05 56.87 -26.30
N ALA A 8 -19.82 57.26 -25.04
CA ALA A 8 -18.60 57.30 -24.24
C ALA A 8 -18.92 57.54 -22.74
N GLN A 9 -18.02 57.06 -21.86
CA GLN A 9 -17.33 57.79 -20.77
C GLN A 9 -18.17 58.55 -19.73
N ARG A 10 -17.98 58.35 -18.42
CA ARG A 10 -16.83 58.79 -17.57
C ARG A 10 -17.26 58.50 -16.09
N PHE A 11 -16.44 58.30 -15.05
CA PHE A 11 -15.18 58.93 -14.68
C PHE A 11 -14.63 58.30 -13.36
N LEU A 12 -13.28 58.20 -13.25
CA LEU A 12 -12.42 58.21 -12.04
C LEU A 12 -12.12 56.83 -11.38
N LEU A 13 -10.88 56.40 -11.11
CA LEU A 13 -9.54 57.01 -11.16
C LEU A 13 -8.45 55.90 -11.14
N SER A 14 -7.43 56.06 -12.00
CA SER A 14 -5.98 55.76 -11.84
C SER A 14 -5.54 54.29 -11.60
N ASP A 15 -4.85 53.58 -12.50
CA ASP A 15 -3.49 53.80 -13.11
C ASP A 15 -2.38 53.92 -12.05
N GLU A 16 -1.19 53.33 -12.12
CA GLU A 16 -0.32 52.80 -13.21
C GLU A 16 0.81 52.02 -12.47
N GLU A 17 1.66 51.13 -13.00
CA GLU A 17 2.44 51.23 -14.23
C GLU A 17 3.16 49.89 -14.51
N MET A 18 3.28 49.54 -15.79
CA MET A 18 4.07 48.43 -16.31
C MET A 18 5.56 48.80 -16.42
N GLY A 19 6.44 47.81 -16.19
CA GLY A 19 7.83 47.82 -16.64
C GLY A 19 8.18 46.54 -17.40
N LYS A 20 8.45 46.68 -18.70
CA LYS A 20 8.87 45.64 -19.64
C LYS A 20 10.40 45.72 -19.84
N LYS A 21 11.14 44.62 -19.71
CA LYS A 21 12.24 44.17 -20.63
C LYS A 21 13.19 43.10 -20.06
N ASP A 22 13.52 42.17 -20.95
CA ASP A 22 14.81 41.51 -21.23
C ASP A 22 15.54 40.69 -20.13
N ASP A 23 15.70 39.38 -20.34
CA ASP A 23 16.96 38.82 -20.89
C ASP A 23 16.93 37.28 -21.00
N ASP A 24 16.92 36.81 -22.26
CA ASP A 24 17.29 35.45 -22.69
C ASP A 24 18.81 35.35 -22.83
N HIS A 25 19.48 34.49 -22.06
CA HIS A 25 20.86 34.10 -22.36
C HIS A 25 21.07 32.58 -22.26
N LYS A 26 20.99 31.94 -23.44
CA LYS A 26 21.78 30.74 -23.77
C LYS A 26 23.26 31.13 -23.82
N ARG A 27 24.16 30.22 -23.41
CA ARG A 27 25.58 30.29 -23.77
C ARG A 27 26.07 28.94 -24.29
N SER A 28 26.52 28.95 -25.54
CA SER A 28 27.33 27.92 -26.17
C SER A 28 28.77 28.44 -26.38
N ALA A 29 29.70 27.48 -26.42
CA ALA A 29 31.04 27.49 -27.04
C ALA A 29 32.15 28.41 -26.50
N ALA A 30 33.27 27.75 -26.17
CA ALA A 30 34.60 28.31 -25.88
C ALA A 30 35.25 28.95 -27.14
N PRO A 31 36.38 29.70 -27.01
CA PRO A 31 37.70 29.03 -27.03
C PRO A 31 38.85 29.66 -26.18
N ALA A 32 39.87 28.82 -26.01
CA ALA A 32 41.27 28.92 -25.53
C ALA A 32 41.97 30.29 -25.27
N ALA A 33 42.70 30.39 -24.14
CA ALA A 33 44.19 30.34 -24.06
C ALA A 33 44.80 30.71 -22.67
N LEU A 34 45.61 29.78 -22.12
CA LEU A 34 46.90 29.95 -21.39
C LEU A 34 46.96 30.46 -19.91
N PRO A 35 48.05 30.11 -19.15
CA PRO A 35 47.92 29.35 -17.91
C PRO A 35 48.21 30.15 -16.63
N GLY A 36 47.30 30.04 -15.66
CA GLY A 36 47.41 30.66 -14.33
C GLY A 36 47.93 29.68 -13.27
N TRP A 37 49.11 30.00 -12.76
CA TRP A 37 49.81 29.37 -11.65
C TRP A 37 48.92 29.31 -10.37
N HIS A 38 48.63 28.12 -9.84
CA HIS A 38 48.00 27.95 -8.54
C HIS A 38 49.03 27.59 -7.47
N PRO A 39 49.13 28.35 -6.35
CA PRO A 39 50.01 27.96 -5.24
C PRO A 39 49.40 26.78 -4.48
N LYS A 40 50.28 25.84 -4.11
CA LYS A 40 49.99 24.68 -3.25
C LYS A 40 49.28 25.13 -1.97
N ARG A 41 48.02 24.71 -1.78
CA ARG A 41 47.30 24.82 -0.50
C ARG A 41 47.87 23.80 0.48
N GLY A 42 48.38 24.29 1.62
CA GLY A 42 48.85 23.49 2.74
C GLY A 42 47.76 22.67 3.43
N PRO A 43 48.13 21.83 4.41
CA PRO A 43 47.27 20.77 4.94
C PRO A 43 46.05 21.31 5.70
N GLN A 44 44.93 20.62 5.52
CA GLN A 44 43.58 21.03 5.88
C GLN A 44 43.37 21.17 7.40
N ARG A 45 42.90 22.36 7.82
CA ARG A 45 42.38 22.73 9.17
C ARG A 45 41.19 21.89 9.69
N ARG A 46 40.87 20.73 9.11
CA ARG A 46 39.74 19.88 9.52
C ARG A 46 40.09 18.98 10.73
N HIS A 47 41.35 18.56 10.86
CA HIS A 47 41.77 17.69 11.97
C HIS A 47 41.85 18.45 13.30
N LEU A 48 42.26 19.72 13.29
CA LEU A 48 42.32 20.56 14.50
C LEU A 48 40.91 20.80 15.07
N LYS A 49 39.91 21.02 14.21
CA LYS A 49 38.51 21.18 14.65
C LYS A 49 37.95 19.91 15.26
N ARG A 50 38.26 18.73 14.69
CA ARG A 50 37.85 17.44 15.26
C ARG A 50 38.51 17.19 16.61
N ALA A 51 39.80 17.50 16.76
CA ALA A 51 40.52 17.35 18.03
C ALA A 51 39.94 18.25 19.14
N ILE A 52 39.58 19.50 18.81
CA ILE A 52 38.96 20.43 19.78
C ILE A 52 37.57 19.94 20.21
N ILE A 53 36.76 19.42 19.27
CA ILE A 53 35.44 18.86 19.58
C ILE A 53 35.58 17.61 20.46
N SER A 54 36.53 16.72 20.15
CA SER A 54 36.80 15.54 20.98
C SER A 54 37.22 15.92 22.39
N LEU A 55 38.07 16.95 22.55
CA LEU A 55 38.46 17.47 23.86
C LEU A 55 37.25 18.00 24.65
N LEU A 56 36.36 18.76 23.99
CA LEU A 56 35.13 19.27 24.62
C LEU A 56 34.19 18.15 25.07
N VAL A 57 34.04 17.09 24.28
CA VAL A 57 33.22 15.92 24.64
C VAL A 57 33.82 15.19 25.85
N VAL A 58 35.14 15.02 25.89
CA VAL A 58 35.82 14.40 27.03
C VAL A 58 35.68 15.25 28.30
N VAL A 59 35.80 16.56 28.20
CA VAL A 59 35.59 17.48 29.33
C VAL A 59 34.14 17.47 29.80
N ALA A 60 33.17 17.41 28.88
CA ALA A 60 31.75 17.30 29.24
C ALA A 60 31.45 15.97 29.95
N LEU A 61 32.02 14.85 29.48
CA LEU A 61 31.92 13.55 30.14
C LEU A 61 32.57 13.56 31.53
N TYR A 62 33.73 14.19 31.66
CA TYR A 62 34.42 14.35 32.94
C TYR A 62 33.58 15.18 33.92
N LEU A 63 33.05 16.33 33.48
CA LEU A 63 32.18 17.16 34.32
C LEU A 63 30.87 16.47 34.67
N PHE A 64 30.32 15.66 33.76
CA PHE A 64 29.12 14.87 34.01
C PHE A 64 29.39 13.82 35.08
N VAL A 65 30.43 13.00 34.94
CA VAL A 65 30.79 11.96 35.92
C VAL A 65 31.14 12.58 37.27
N HIS A 66 31.81 13.74 37.28
CA HIS A 66 32.28 14.35 38.53
C HIS A 66 31.19 15.15 39.28
N ASN A 67 30.11 15.57 38.59
CA ASN A 67 28.95 16.24 39.20
C ASN A 67 27.70 15.33 39.29
N ILE A 68 27.84 14.00 39.29
CA ILE A 68 26.73 13.12 39.68
C ILE A 68 26.54 13.27 41.21
N PRO A 69 25.44 13.86 41.70
CA PRO A 69 25.17 13.85 43.13
C PRO A 69 24.84 12.41 43.55
N THR A 70 25.69 11.83 44.39
CA THR A 70 25.49 10.53 45.03
C THR A 70 24.47 10.62 46.17
N ASP A 71 23.23 11.03 45.87
CA ASP A 71 22.10 11.03 46.82
C ASP A 71 20.76 10.79 46.12
N LEU A 72 20.73 9.84 45.18
CA LEU A 72 19.48 9.30 44.63
C LEU A 72 19.20 7.93 45.26
N GLY A 73 18.61 7.96 46.46
CA GLY A 73 17.96 6.81 47.08
C GLY A 73 16.72 6.34 46.28
N PRO A 74 16.16 5.16 46.62
CA PRO A 74 15.13 4.51 45.82
C PRO A 74 13.84 5.33 45.80
N ILE A 75 13.33 5.56 44.59
CA ILE A 75 12.14 6.36 44.28
C ILE A 75 10.91 5.77 44.99
N ARG A 76 10.49 6.41 46.09
CA ARG A 76 9.15 6.24 46.67
C ARG A 76 8.17 7.11 45.88
N SER A 77 7.18 6.47 45.26
CA SER A 77 6.06 7.12 44.56
C SER A 77 5.13 7.82 45.56
N SER A 78 5.40 9.09 45.86
CA SER A 78 4.45 9.94 46.59
C SER A 78 3.57 10.72 45.61
N ARG A 79 2.27 10.44 45.65
CA ARG A 79 1.19 11.18 44.96
C ARG A 79 1.17 12.65 45.43
N PRO A 80 0.73 13.62 44.60
CA PRO A 80 0.34 14.93 45.11
C PRO A 80 -1.02 14.85 45.80
N HIS A 81 -1.07 15.24 47.07
CA HIS A 81 -2.29 15.54 47.82
C HIS A 81 -2.64 17.01 47.57
N TYR A 82 -3.84 17.28 47.02
CA TYR A 82 -4.38 18.64 47.00
C TYR A 82 -4.99 18.95 48.36
N GLY A 83 -4.29 19.77 49.13
CA GLY A 83 -4.74 20.32 50.40
C GLY A 83 -5.74 21.45 50.22
N GLU A 84 -6.76 21.40 51.06
CA GLU A 84 -7.86 22.34 51.26
C GLU A 84 -7.33 23.77 51.57
N ALA A 85 -7.78 24.74 50.78
CA ALA A 85 -7.38 26.14 50.92
C ALA A 85 -8.08 26.78 52.13
N THR A 86 -7.32 26.96 53.21
CA THR A 86 -7.69 27.82 54.34
C THR A 86 -7.32 29.28 54.02
N ALA A 87 -8.27 30.18 54.31
CA ALA A 87 -8.24 31.60 53.99
C ALA A 87 -7.12 32.38 54.73
N PRO A 88 -6.60 33.47 54.15
CA PRO A 88 -5.81 34.44 54.89
C PRO A 88 -6.70 35.50 55.53
N THR A 89 -6.43 35.73 56.81
CA THR A 89 -6.99 36.77 57.66
C THR A 89 -6.25 38.08 57.47
N THR A 90 -6.99 39.18 57.28
CA THR A 90 -6.51 40.54 57.60
C THR A 90 -7.62 41.31 58.30
N LYS A 91 -7.32 41.75 59.52
CA LYS A 91 -8.18 42.61 60.36
C LYS A 91 -8.10 44.07 59.89
N ASN A 92 -9.23 44.79 59.87
CA ASN A 92 -9.49 45.92 60.77
C ASN A 92 -10.88 46.56 60.53
N HIS A 93 -11.55 46.83 61.67
CA HIS A 93 -12.55 47.85 62.04
C HIS A 93 -13.09 48.82 60.97
N ALA A 94 -14.31 49.35 61.00
CA ALA A 94 -15.54 49.21 61.80
C ALA A 94 -16.60 50.04 61.04
N ASP A 95 -17.88 49.67 61.13
CA ASP A 95 -19.01 50.58 61.42
C ASP A 95 -20.36 49.97 61.04
N ALA A 96 -21.34 50.32 61.88
CA ALA A 96 -22.64 49.72 62.03
C ALA A 96 -23.68 50.23 61.02
N HIS A 97 -24.67 49.38 60.67
CA HIS A 97 -26.12 49.66 60.70
C HIS A 97 -26.92 48.43 60.19
N PRO A 98 -28.07 48.05 60.79
CA PRO A 98 -28.96 47.00 60.29
C PRO A 98 -30.22 47.62 59.61
N PRO A 99 -31.20 46.81 59.12
CA PRO A 99 -31.56 46.59 57.71
C PRO A 99 -32.84 47.36 57.28
N PRO A 100 -33.40 47.10 56.08
CA PRO A 100 -34.73 46.49 56.14
C PRO A 100 -35.02 45.43 55.06
N ALA A 101 -36.03 44.64 55.39
CA ALA A 101 -36.56 43.48 54.69
C ALA A 101 -37.51 43.83 53.54
N ALA A 102 -37.50 42.97 52.50
CA ALA A 102 -38.63 42.51 51.67
C ALA A 102 -38.03 41.58 50.59
N ALA A 103 -38.58 40.44 50.18
CA ALA A 103 -39.83 39.78 50.46
C ALA A 103 -39.63 38.27 50.27
N ALA A 104 -40.49 37.50 50.93
CA ALA A 104 -40.53 36.06 50.91
C ALA A 104 -41.06 35.48 49.59
N ALA A 105 -40.62 34.23 49.35
CA ALA A 105 -41.38 33.13 48.76
C ALA A 105 -41.70 33.16 47.25
N ALA A 106 -40.94 32.34 46.52
CA ALA A 106 -41.54 31.24 45.76
C ALA A 106 -40.56 30.05 45.74
N ALA A 107 -40.92 29.02 46.51
CA ALA A 107 -40.34 27.69 46.37
C ALA A 107 -40.72 27.13 44.99
N GLY A 108 -39.76 26.52 44.30
CA GLY A 108 -40.01 25.96 42.98
C GLY A 108 -38.80 25.26 42.36
N VAL A 109 -38.48 24.09 42.91
CA VAL A 109 -37.76 22.98 42.26
C VAL A 109 -36.26 23.18 42.01
N ALA A 110 -35.49 22.33 42.70
CA ALA A 110 -34.08 22.07 42.45
C ALA A 110 -33.82 21.72 40.97
N SER A 111 -33.04 22.55 40.29
CA SER A 111 -32.43 22.23 38.99
C SER A 111 -30.92 22.44 38.98
N ASN A 112 -30.28 22.46 40.16
CA ASN A 112 -28.82 22.57 40.28
C ASN A 112 -28.18 21.18 40.37
N GLY A 113 -27.93 20.57 39.21
CA GLY A 113 -27.15 19.33 39.12
C GLY A 113 -26.75 18.93 37.69
N ALA A 114 -27.55 19.28 36.68
CA ALA A 114 -27.27 18.90 35.29
C ALA A 114 -26.24 19.82 34.60
N GLY A 115 -26.16 21.09 34.98
CA GLY A 115 -25.26 22.06 34.34
C GLY A 115 -23.78 21.88 34.71
N ALA A 116 -23.47 21.48 35.95
CA ALA A 116 -22.10 21.31 36.43
C ALA A 116 -21.49 19.96 36.01
N ALA A 117 -22.30 18.89 35.96
CA ALA A 117 -21.86 17.56 35.53
C ALA A 117 -21.40 17.50 34.06
N ASN A 118 -21.85 18.44 33.23
CA ASN A 118 -21.50 18.51 31.81
C ASN A 118 -20.09 19.07 31.53
N ASN A 119 -19.40 19.64 32.52
CA ASN A 119 -18.06 20.22 32.36
C ASN A 119 -16.94 19.39 33.01
N GLU A 120 -17.26 18.38 33.83
CA GLU A 120 -16.22 17.49 34.37
C GLU A 120 -15.64 16.57 33.28
N PRO A 121 -14.35 16.24 33.34
CA PRO A 121 -13.77 15.20 32.49
C PRO A 121 -14.47 13.86 32.70
N PRO A 122 -14.73 13.08 31.64
CA PRO A 122 -15.29 11.73 31.77
C PRO A 122 -14.33 10.85 32.57
N LYS A 123 -14.87 10.10 33.53
CA LYS A 123 -14.11 9.20 34.42
C LYS A 123 -14.30 7.76 33.95
N PHE A 124 -13.21 6.99 33.95
CA PHE A 124 -13.18 5.58 33.54
C PHE A 124 -12.61 4.73 34.68
N TYR A 125 -13.47 4.28 35.60
CA TYR A 125 -13.00 3.59 36.82
C TYR A 125 -12.35 2.24 36.52
N ASN A 126 -12.91 1.48 35.56
CA ASN A 126 -12.46 0.12 35.26
C ASN A 126 -11.32 0.08 34.24
N LEU A 127 -11.20 1.11 33.39
CA LEU A 127 -10.21 1.15 32.32
C LEU A 127 -8.78 1.13 32.85
N ALA A 128 -8.48 1.93 33.88
CA ALA A 128 -7.14 2.03 34.44
C ALA A 128 -6.63 0.69 34.99
N ALA A 129 -7.50 -0.10 35.65
CA ALA A 129 -7.14 -1.42 36.16
C ALA A 129 -6.76 -2.38 35.02
N SER A 130 -7.57 -2.43 33.96
CA SER A 130 -7.30 -3.29 32.79
C SER A 130 -6.05 -2.85 32.00
N LEU A 131 -5.77 -1.55 31.89
CA LEU A 131 -4.57 -1.03 31.21
C LEU A 131 -3.28 -1.28 32.01
N HIS A 132 -3.35 -1.38 33.34
CA HIS A 132 -2.18 -1.75 34.13
C HIS A 132 -1.88 -3.26 34.06
N ALA A 133 -2.89 -4.08 33.79
CA ALA A 133 -2.73 -5.53 33.68
C ALA A 133 -1.97 -5.97 32.40
N ILE A 134 -1.84 -5.10 31.40
CA ILE A 134 -1.22 -5.41 30.09
C ILE A 134 0.29 -5.15 30.02
N ALA A 135 0.98 -5.07 31.16
CA ALA A 135 2.43 -4.83 31.18
C ALA A 135 3.23 -5.84 30.32
N GLY A 136 2.73 -7.07 30.17
CA GLY A 136 3.34 -8.12 29.34
C GLY A 136 3.18 -7.95 27.82
N THR A 137 2.31 -7.04 27.35
CA THR A 137 2.06 -6.85 25.90
C THR A 137 2.94 -5.77 25.27
N HIS A 138 3.95 -5.29 26.01
CA HIS A 138 4.89 -4.27 25.56
C HIS A 138 4.23 -2.94 25.14
N GLY A 139 3.11 -2.57 25.78
CA GLY A 139 2.39 -1.32 25.52
C GLY A 139 3.22 -0.05 25.72
N GLY A 140 4.33 -0.11 26.47
CA GLY A 140 5.28 1.00 26.60
C GLY A 140 6.13 1.29 25.35
N LEU A 141 6.13 0.40 24.35
CA LEU A 141 6.82 0.60 23.08
C LEU A 141 5.84 1.15 22.03
N LEU A 142 6.28 2.13 21.23
CA LEU A 142 5.52 2.68 20.11
C LEU A 142 5.25 1.66 18.99
N VAL A 143 6.14 0.68 18.86
CA VAL A 143 6.02 -0.46 17.95
C VAL A 143 5.92 -1.71 18.81
N ASN A 144 4.74 -2.34 18.79
CA ASN A 144 4.41 -3.52 19.57
C ASN A 144 3.44 -4.40 18.76
N LYS A 145 2.87 -5.43 19.40
CA LYS A 145 1.95 -6.39 18.76
C LYS A 145 0.47 -6.20 19.17
N ASN A 146 0.13 -5.04 19.73
CA ASN A 146 -1.20 -4.79 20.28
C ASN A 146 -2.18 -4.39 19.18
N ILE A 147 -3.29 -5.10 19.11
CA ILE A 147 -4.41 -4.82 18.21
C ILE A 147 -5.67 -4.64 19.06
N LEU A 148 -6.41 -3.56 18.79
CA LEU A 148 -7.57 -3.19 19.57
C LEU A 148 -8.85 -3.38 18.76
N PHE A 149 -9.71 -4.29 19.18
CA PHE A 149 -11.12 -4.30 18.77
C PHE A 149 -11.90 -3.38 19.71
N ALA A 150 -12.80 -2.55 19.16
CA ALA A 150 -13.61 -1.66 19.98
C ALA A 150 -15.05 -1.61 19.50
N ALA A 151 -15.99 -1.59 20.44
CA ALA A 151 -17.41 -1.47 20.16
C ALA A 151 -18.13 -0.62 21.22
N SER A 152 -19.22 0.02 20.83
CA SER A 152 -20.18 0.65 21.73
C SER A 152 -21.52 -0.10 21.71
N SER A 153 -21.96 -0.54 20.53
CA SER A 153 -23.17 -1.35 20.36
C SER A 153 -22.94 -2.81 20.74
N LEU A 154 -23.87 -3.42 21.48
CA LEU A 154 -23.79 -4.85 21.80
C LEU A 154 -23.93 -5.74 20.56
N LYS A 155 -24.64 -5.27 19.53
CA LYS A 155 -24.74 -5.98 18.24
C LYS A 155 -23.40 -5.99 17.52
N SER A 156 -22.72 -4.85 17.51
CA SER A 156 -21.38 -4.72 16.94
C SER A 156 -20.35 -5.52 17.72
N ALA A 157 -20.43 -5.53 19.05
CA ALA A 157 -19.60 -6.40 19.88
C ALA A 157 -19.79 -7.88 19.50
N ALA A 158 -21.03 -8.34 19.29
CA ALA A 158 -21.31 -9.71 18.87
C ALA A 158 -20.75 -10.06 17.48
N ASN A 159 -20.64 -9.09 16.57
CA ASN A 159 -19.98 -9.29 15.27
C ASN A 159 -18.45 -9.32 15.38
N LEU A 160 -17.87 -8.46 16.22
CA LEU A 160 -16.42 -8.31 16.35
C LEU A 160 -15.76 -9.43 17.14
N LEU A 161 -16.42 -9.91 18.21
CA LEU A 161 -15.84 -10.88 19.14
C LEU A 161 -15.43 -12.22 18.50
N PRO A 162 -16.21 -12.82 17.58
CA PRO A 162 -15.77 -14.01 16.85
C PRO A 162 -14.49 -13.77 16.02
N VAL A 163 -14.37 -12.60 15.38
CA VAL A 163 -13.18 -12.21 14.61
C VAL A 163 -11.97 -12.01 15.53
N ALA A 164 -12.17 -11.33 16.66
CA ALA A 164 -11.15 -11.12 17.67
C ALA A 164 -10.68 -12.45 18.28
N CYS A 165 -11.59 -13.39 18.54
CA CYS A 165 -11.26 -14.72 19.08
C CYS A 165 -10.44 -15.52 18.07
N GLN A 166 -10.82 -15.50 16.78
CA GLN A 166 -10.01 -16.15 15.76
C GLN A 166 -8.61 -15.53 15.68
N MET A 167 -8.49 -14.21 15.70
CA MET A 167 -7.18 -13.53 15.69
C MET A 167 -6.33 -13.89 16.92
N GLY A 168 -6.93 -13.99 18.10
CA GLY A 168 -6.22 -14.38 19.31
C GLY A 168 -5.75 -15.84 19.28
N ARG A 169 -6.52 -16.75 18.67
CA ARG A 169 -6.12 -18.15 18.45
C ARG A 169 -4.94 -18.31 17.49
N GLU A 170 -4.79 -17.42 16.51
CA GLU A 170 -3.63 -17.41 15.61
C GLU A 170 -2.33 -16.98 16.33
N ALA A 171 -2.43 -16.35 17.51
CA ALA A 171 -1.32 -15.98 18.40
C ALA A 171 -0.19 -15.15 17.74
N ARG A 172 -0.49 -14.43 16.64
CA ARG A 172 0.46 -13.49 16.00
C ARG A 172 0.45 -12.10 16.66
N ASN A 173 -0.66 -11.74 17.30
CA ASN A 173 -0.91 -10.42 17.90
C ASN A 173 -1.44 -10.57 19.32
N TYR A 174 -1.22 -9.55 20.16
CA TYR A 174 -1.95 -9.38 21.42
C TYR A 174 -3.28 -8.70 21.13
N VAL A 175 -4.38 -9.46 21.27
CA VAL A 175 -5.72 -8.99 20.94
C VAL A 175 -6.38 -8.39 22.16
N HIS A 176 -6.78 -7.14 22.04
CA HIS A 176 -7.50 -6.38 23.06
C HIS A 176 -8.93 -6.11 22.59
N PHE A 177 -9.89 -6.12 23.50
CA PHE A 177 -11.27 -5.73 23.21
C PHE A 177 -11.72 -4.64 24.19
N ALA A 178 -12.13 -3.48 23.69
CA ALA A 178 -12.64 -2.38 24.50
C ALA A 178 -14.14 -2.14 24.28
N LEU A 179 -14.91 -2.13 25.36
CA LEU A 179 -16.33 -1.76 25.34
C LEU A 179 -16.51 -0.30 25.78
N MET A 180 -17.15 0.51 24.94
CA MET A 180 -17.48 1.92 25.19
C MET A 180 -18.99 2.17 25.10
N SER A 181 -19.78 1.27 25.68
CA SER A 181 -21.25 1.25 25.57
C SER A 181 -21.97 2.18 26.55
N ARG A 182 -23.25 2.45 26.27
CA ARG A 182 -24.23 2.94 27.25
C ARG A 182 -24.78 1.83 28.16
N SER A 183 -24.64 0.57 27.75
CA SER A 183 -25.17 -0.57 28.50
C SER A 183 -24.30 -0.90 29.71
N ASP A 184 -24.96 -1.20 30.83
CA ASP A 184 -24.34 -1.64 32.08
C ASP A 184 -24.13 -3.17 32.12
N ILE A 185 -24.14 -3.86 30.97
CA ILE A 185 -23.86 -5.32 30.91
C ILE A 185 -22.51 -5.64 31.54
N ASP A 186 -22.44 -6.73 32.30
CA ASP A 186 -21.16 -7.15 32.86
C ASP A 186 -20.23 -7.74 31.78
N MET A 187 -18.92 -7.54 31.92
CA MET A 187 -17.95 -8.00 30.93
C MET A 187 -17.86 -9.53 30.88
N GLU A 188 -18.09 -10.22 32.00
CA GLU A 188 -18.15 -11.69 32.04
C GLU A 188 -19.42 -12.21 31.35
N GLU A 189 -20.54 -11.51 31.52
CA GLU A 189 -21.78 -11.84 30.84
C GLU A 189 -21.66 -11.64 29.32
N LEU A 190 -21.03 -10.55 28.86
CA LEU A 190 -20.75 -10.31 27.44
C LEU A 190 -19.92 -11.45 26.83
N GLN A 191 -18.88 -11.91 27.53
CA GLN A 191 -18.04 -13.03 27.09
C GLN A 191 -18.86 -14.32 26.97
N ARG A 192 -19.64 -14.65 27.99
CA ARG A 192 -20.47 -15.86 28.04
C ARG A 192 -21.51 -15.90 26.92
N ILE A 193 -22.19 -14.79 26.64
CA ILE A 193 -23.22 -14.72 25.59
C ILE A 193 -22.61 -14.95 24.20
N ASN A 194 -21.38 -14.47 23.97
CA ASN A 194 -20.69 -14.60 22.69
C ASN A 194 -19.82 -15.85 22.58
N GLY A 195 -19.88 -16.77 23.56
CA GLY A 195 -19.10 -18.01 23.55
C GLY A 195 -17.59 -17.79 23.61
N ILE A 196 -17.13 -16.69 24.22
CA ILE A 196 -15.72 -16.39 24.39
C ILE A 196 -15.20 -17.11 25.63
N ASP A 197 -14.16 -17.91 25.44
CA ASP A 197 -13.47 -18.65 26.48
C ASP A 197 -11.99 -18.22 26.55
N GLU A 198 -11.24 -18.79 27.50
CA GLU A 198 -9.81 -18.52 27.66
C GLU A 198 -8.98 -18.92 26.42
N SER A 199 -9.51 -19.81 25.55
CA SER A 199 -8.83 -20.21 24.31
C SER A 199 -8.69 -19.07 23.31
N CYS A 200 -9.55 -18.06 23.39
CA CYS A 200 -9.52 -16.90 22.51
C CYS A 200 -8.36 -15.94 22.81
N GLN A 201 -7.73 -16.00 23.99
CA GLN A 201 -6.61 -15.13 24.39
C GLN A 201 -6.89 -13.61 24.21
N ILE A 202 -8.14 -13.18 24.41
CA ILE A 202 -8.53 -11.76 24.29
C ILE A 202 -8.38 -11.08 25.65
N ILE A 203 -7.79 -9.89 25.66
CA ILE A 203 -7.69 -9.03 26.85
C ILE A 203 -8.80 -7.99 26.82
N PHE A 204 -9.69 -8.03 27.81
CA PHE A 204 -10.85 -7.15 27.88
C PHE A 204 -10.56 -5.84 28.63
N HIS A 205 -11.08 -4.74 28.09
CA HIS A 205 -11.00 -3.40 28.64
C HIS A 205 -12.41 -2.81 28.77
N ASP A 206 -12.80 -2.48 29.99
CA ASP A 206 -14.04 -1.74 30.23
C ASP A 206 -13.73 -0.24 30.17
N ALA A 207 -14.03 0.36 29.01
CA ALA A 207 -13.79 1.75 28.70
C ALA A 207 -15.08 2.59 28.77
N ARG A 208 -16.12 2.09 29.45
CA ARG A 208 -17.38 2.82 29.65
C ARG A 208 -17.15 4.02 30.57
N ALA A 209 -17.73 5.15 30.19
CA ALA A 209 -17.70 6.35 31.00
C ALA A 209 -18.66 6.23 32.20
N ASP A 210 -18.29 6.86 33.31
CA ASP A 210 -19.17 6.96 34.47
C ASP A 210 -20.54 7.56 34.07
N ARG A 211 -21.62 6.87 34.45
CA ARG A 211 -23.00 7.24 34.14
C ARG A 211 -23.28 7.43 32.63
N ALA A 212 -22.63 6.65 31.77
CA ALA A 212 -22.79 6.70 30.30
C ALA A 212 -24.25 6.68 29.84
N ALA A 213 -25.13 5.94 30.53
CA ALA A 213 -26.57 5.86 30.24
C ALA A 213 -27.30 7.22 30.29
N PHE A 214 -26.79 8.19 31.05
CA PHE A 214 -27.41 9.50 31.25
C PHE A 214 -26.69 10.64 30.51
N MET A 215 -25.63 10.34 29.76
CA MET A 215 -24.83 11.34 29.06
C MET A 215 -25.45 11.71 27.71
N SER A 216 -25.32 12.99 27.32
CA SER A 216 -25.66 13.42 25.97
C SER A 216 -24.71 12.80 24.93
N GLU A 217 -25.16 12.70 23.67
CA GLU A 217 -24.35 12.15 22.58
C GLU A 217 -23.02 12.88 22.37
N GLN A 218 -23.04 14.21 22.42
CA GLN A 218 -21.82 15.03 22.29
C GLN A 218 -20.82 14.73 23.41
N ARG A 219 -21.31 14.52 24.63
CA ARG A 219 -20.46 14.20 25.78
C ARG A 219 -19.92 12.77 25.69
N LEU A 220 -20.69 11.83 25.14
CA LEU A 220 -20.24 10.48 24.85
C LEU A 220 -19.21 10.43 23.72
N GLU A 221 -19.37 11.22 22.66
CA GLU A 221 -18.37 11.38 21.60
C GLU A 221 -17.02 11.85 22.19
N TYR A 222 -17.07 12.85 23.08
CA TYR A 222 -15.88 13.30 23.81
C TYR A 222 -15.33 12.22 24.74
N ALA A 223 -16.18 11.46 25.43
CA ALA A 223 -15.75 10.36 26.29
C ALA A 223 -15.05 9.25 25.49
N VAL A 224 -15.60 8.84 24.35
CA VAL A 224 -14.97 7.87 23.44
C VAL A 224 -13.60 8.36 23.00
N PHE A 225 -13.49 9.61 22.55
CA PHE A 225 -12.20 10.21 22.19
C PHE A 225 -11.19 10.14 23.34
N ARG A 226 -11.60 10.47 24.57
CA ARG A 226 -10.74 10.43 25.76
C ARG A 226 -10.36 9.01 26.16
N ALA A 227 -11.27 8.05 26.05
CA ALA A 227 -11.02 6.66 26.35
C ALA A 227 -9.96 6.07 25.39
N PHE A 228 -10.12 6.33 24.08
CA PHE A 228 -9.09 5.95 23.10
C PHE A 228 -7.76 6.63 23.36
N HIS A 229 -7.76 7.90 23.77
CA HIS A 229 -6.53 8.59 24.14
C HIS A 229 -5.80 7.91 25.30
N HIS A 230 -6.53 7.50 26.35
CA HIS A 230 -5.95 6.73 27.46
C HIS A 230 -5.40 5.37 26.99
N ILE A 231 -6.15 4.66 26.16
CA ILE A 231 -5.71 3.38 25.59
C ILE A 231 -4.44 3.60 24.75
N PHE A 232 -4.43 4.60 23.88
CA PHE A 232 -3.30 4.90 23.00
C PHE A 232 -2.02 5.20 23.79
N MET A 233 -2.11 6.01 24.84
CA MET A 233 -0.96 6.40 25.66
C MET A 233 -0.34 5.23 26.46
N TRP A 234 -1.11 4.17 26.77
CA TRP A 234 -0.62 3.01 27.55
C TRP A 234 -0.34 1.77 26.71
N MET A 235 -1.13 1.53 25.66
CA MET A 235 -1.12 0.31 24.85
C MET A 235 -0.44 0.52 23.48
N HIS A 236 -0.46 1.74 22.94
CA HIS A 236 -0.01 2.07 21.58
C HIS A 236 -0.48 1.02 20.53
N PRO A 237 -1.80 0.85 20.32
CA PRO A 237 -2.31 -0.13 19.37
C PRO A 237 -1.83 0.16 17.95
N GLN A 238 -1.39 -0.88 17.23
CA GLN A 238 -0.92 -0.74 15.84
C GLN A 238 -2.08 -0.59 14.85
N ALA A 239 -3.25 -1.14 15.18
CA ALA A 239 -4.51 -0.93 14.47
C ALA A 239 -5.69 -0.99 15.44
N ILE A 240 -6.74 -0.25 15.13
CA ILE A 240 -8.04 -0.27 15.81
C ILE A 240 -9.06 -0.83 14.83
N ILE A 241 -9.79 -1.86 15.24
CA ILE A 241 -10.80 -2.54 14.43
C ILE A 241 -12.17 -2.28 15.04
N VAL A 242 -13.09 -1.75 14.23
CA VAL A 242 -14.48 -1.45 14.63
C VAL A 242 -15.47 -2.02 13.62
N ASP A 243 -16.74 -2.08 14.00
CA ASP A 243 -17.80 -2.54 13.11
C ASP A 243 -18.29 -1.39 12.22
N GLY A 244 -18.10 -1.53 10.91
CA GLY A 244 -18.53 -0.61 9.86
C GLY A 244 -19.88 -0.98 9.23
N SER A 245 -20.58 -1.99 9.74
CA SER A 245 -21.88 -2.46 9.21
C SER A 245 -23.05 -1.47 9.38
N GLY A 246 -22.84 -0.40 10.16
CA GLY A 246 -23.86 0.59 10.51
C GLY A 246 -24.66 0.25 11.77
N TRP A 247 -24.32 -0.82 12.48
CA TRP A 247 -24.92 -1.16 13.79
C TRP A 247 -24.27 -0.43 14.97
N GLU A 248 -23.16 0.24 14.73
CA GLU A 248 -22.49 1.06 15.74
C GLU A 248 -23.20 2.37 16.01
N GLU A 249 -22.96 2.90 17.21
CA GLU A 249 -23.51 4.18 17.63
C GLU A 249 -22.81 5.36 16.95
N TYR A 250 -23.56 6.39 16.59
CA TYR A 250 -23.02 7.55 15.88
C TYR A 250 -21.97 8.33 16.70
N PHE A 251 -22.18 8.46 18.01
CA PHE A 251 -21.19 9.11 18.90
C PHE A 251 -19.88 8.32 18.95
N PHE A 252 -19.94 6.99 18.83
CA PHE A 252 -18.78 6.13 18.87
C PHE A 252 -17.98 6.24 17.58
N THR A 253 -18.62 6.03 16.42
CA THR A 253 -17.96 6.13 15.11
C THR A 253 -17.27 7.49 14.90
N ARG A 254 -17.93 8.59 15.30
CA ARG A 254 -17.33 9.93 15.26
C ARG A 254 -16.17 10.13 16.22
N GLY A 255 -16.32 9.68 17.47
CA GLY A 255 -15.27 9.76 18.48
C GLY A 255 -14.02 8.99 18.04
N THR A 256 -14.22 7.78 17.53
CA THR A 256 -13.17 6.92 16.97
C THR A 256 -12.50 7.56 15.75
N SER A 257 -13.27 8.03 14.77
CA SER A 257 -12.73 8.67 13.57
C SER A 257 -11.92 9.93 13.89
N THR A 258 -12.41 10.76 14.83
CA THR A 258 -11.72 11.96 15.29
C THR A 258 -10.40 11.61 16.00
N HIS A 259 -10.41 10.58 16.85
CA HIS A 259 -9.21 10.09 17.51
C HIS A 259 -8.18 9.52 16.52
N ALA A 260 -8.61 8.68 15.57
CA ALA A 260 -7.76 8.09 14.54
C ALA A 260 -7.08 9.17 13.70
N LYS A 261 -7.82 10.22 13.28
CA LYS A 261 -7.26 11.38 12.57
C LYS A 261 -6.25 12.17 13.41
N ALA A 262 -6.50 12.33 14.71
CA ALA A 262 -5.62 13.09 15.60
C ALA A 262 -4.31 12.34 15.93
N THR A 263 -4.35 11.01 15.98
CA THR A 263 -3.21 10.17 16.37
C THR A 263 -2.48 9.51 15.21
N GLY A 264 -3.10 9.44 14.03
CA GLY A 264 -2.57 8.72 12.86
C GLY A 264 -2.62 7.20 13.01
N VAL A 265 -3.37 6.66 13.98
CA VAL A 265 -3.56 5.21 14.13
C VAL A 265 -4.47 4.68 13.03
N THR A 266 -4.13 3.50 12.52
CA THR A 266 -4.91 2.83 11.47
C THR A 266 -6.24 2.34 12.04
N LEU A 267 -7.33 2.90 11.52
CA LEU A 267 -8.70 2.49 11.81
C LEU A 267 -9.20 1.56 10.69
N ILE A 268 -9.63 0.35 11.05
CA ILE A 268 -10.16 -0.64 10.14
C ILE A 268 -11.64 -0.83 10.44
N ASP A 269 -12.48 -0.48 9.47
CA ASP A 269 -13.92 -0.69 9.54
C ASP A 269 -14.27 -2.05 8.93
N LEU A 270 -14.84 -2.95 9.72
CA LEU A 270 -15.29 -4.25 9.21
C LEU A 270 -16.63 -4.10 8.47
N PRO A 271 -16.78 -4.71 7.27
CA PRO A 271 -18.03 -4.68 6.54
C PRO A 271 -19.09 -5.56 7.22
N TYR A 272 -20.32 -5.47 6.75
CA TYR A 272 -21.47 -6.25 7.24
C TYR A 272 -21.23 -7.77 7.25
N SER A 273 -20.44 -8.30 6.31
CA SER A 273 -20.03 -9.71 6.28
C SER A 273 -18.56 -9.86 6.70
N PRO A 274 -18.25 -9.88 8.01
CA PRO A 274 -16.87 -10.03 8.49
C PRO A 274 -16.25 -11.38 8.09
N GLN A 275 -17.07 -12.37 7.75
CA GLN A 275 -16.63 -13.69 7.29
C GLN A 275 -15.77 -13.62 6.01
N ASN A 276 -16.00 -12.63 5.15
CA ASN A 276 -15.20 -12.44 3.93
C ASN A 276 -13.79 -11.89 4.24
N LEU A 277 -13.59 -11.30 5.42
CA LEU A 277 -12.33 -10.72 5.87
C LEU A 277 -11.62 -11.56 6.94
N MET A 278 -12.01 -12.81 7.16
CA MET A 278 -11.39 -13.65 8.21
C MET A 278 -9.89 -13.89 7.96
N TRP A 279 -9.41 -13.80 6.72
CA TRP A 279 -7.97 -13.84 6.41
C TRP A 279 -7.17 -12.72 7.10
N MET A 280 -7.79 -11.59 7.45
CA MET A 280 -7.16 -10.49 8.19
C MET A 280 -6.70 -10.92 9.59
N THR A 281 -7.38 -11.90 10.20
CA THR A 281 -7.02 -12.43 11.54
C THR A 281 -5.64 -13.07 11.59
N ARG A 282 -5.08 -13.37 10.42
CA ARG A 282 -3.78 -14.03 10.25
C ARG A 282 -2.65 -13.07 9.98
N LEU A 283 -2.93 -11.80 9.75
CA LEU A 283 -1.91 -10.78 9.58
C LEU A 283 -1.27 -10.43 10.90
N ASP A 284 -0.02 -10.02 10.86
CA ASP A 284 0.65 -9.44 12.02
C ASP A 284 0.30 -7.95 12.20
N SER A 285 0.61 -7.44 13.38
CA SER A 285 0.29 -6.07 13.77
C SER A 285 0.90 -5.00 12.85
N ARG A 286 2.07 -5.27 12.27
CA ARG A 286 2.76 -4.36 11.34
C ARG A 286 2.05 -4.30 9.99
N SER A 287 1.60 -5.44 9.49
CA SER A 287 0.75 -5.52 8.29
C SER A 287 -0.57 -4.78 8.51
N LEU A 288 -1.24 -5.01 9.65
CA LEU A 288 -2.49 -4.33 9.99
C LEU A 288 -2.33 -2.81 10.13
N ARG A 289 -1.18 -2.34 10.62
CA ARG A 289 -0.85 -0.91 10.63
C ARG A 289 -0.80 -0.32 9.22
N ALA A 290 -0.33 -1.08 8.23
CA ALA A 290 -0.27 -0.65 6.83
C ALA A 290 -1.60 -0.80 6.06
N TRP A 291 -2.69 -1.24 6.71
CA TRP A 291 -3.96 -1.63 6.05
C TRP A 291 -4.54 -0.58 5.10
N ASN A 292 -4.54 0.70 5.50
CA ASN A 292 -5.07 1.82 4.70
C ASN A 292 -3.99 2.66 4.00
N GLN A 293 -2.72 2.32 4.17
CA GLN A 293 -1.60 3.12 3.64
C GLN A 293 -1.23 2.67 2.22
N ASN A 294 -1.49 1.42 1.88
CA ASN A 294 -1.22 0.88 0.54
C ASN A 294 -2.25 1.39 -0.48
N HIS A 295 -1.76 1.82 -1.64
CA HIS A 295 -2.56 2.27 -2.77
C HIS A 295 -2.22 1.41 -3.98
N ILE A 296 -3.24 0.86 -4.63
CA ILE A 296 -3.10 0.04 -5.84
C ILE A 296 -3.87 0.75 -6.95
N ASP A 297 -3.18 1.14 -8.01
CA ASP A 297 -3.80 1.64 -9.23
C ASP A 297 -3.89 0.52 -10.26
N ILE A 298 -4.92 0.50 -11.09
CA ILE A 298 -5.10 -0.49 -12.16
C ILE A 298 -4.76 0.16 -13.50
N LEU A 299 -3.87 -0.47 -14.26
CA LEU A 299 -3.49 -0.08 -15.60
C LEU A 299 -3.92 -1.17 -16.59
N ILE A 300 -4.75 -0.81 -17.56
CA ILE A 300 -5.16 -1.69 -18.65
C ILE A 300 -4.51 -1.23 -19.96
N GLN A 301 -3.73 -2.11 -20.59
CA GLN A 301 -3.14 -1.88 -21.91
C GLN A 301 -4.01 -2.49 -23.01
N THR A 302 -4.69 -1.69 -23.82
CA THR A 302 -5.52 -2.22 -24.91
C THR A 302 -4.72 -2.40 -26.20
N THR A 303 -5.08 -3.41 -26.99
CA THR A 303 -4.60 -3.61 -28.36
C THR A 303 -5.79 -3.55 -29.34
N PRO A 304 -5.55 -3.21 -30.63
CA PRO A 304 -6.63 -3.11 -31.61
C PRO A 304 -7.41 -4.43 -31.73
N GLY A 305 -8.73 -4.37 -31.89
CA GLY A 305 -9.58 -5.55 -32.07
C GLY A 305 -9.94 -6.33 -30.79
N THR A 306 -9.60 -5.83 -29.61
CA THR A 306 -9.85 -6.52 -28.32
C THR A 306 -11.17 -6.13 -27.62
N THR A 307 -12.16 -5.63 -28.35
CA THR A 307 -13.44 -5.14 -27.79
C THR A 307 -14.10 -6.15 -26.83
N GLY A 308 -14.28 -7.41 -27.24
CA GLY A 308 -14.96 -8.42 -26.43
C GLY A 308 -14.22 -8.74 -25.13
N SER A 309 -12.90 -8.92 -25.22
CA SER A 309 -12.03 -9.23 -24.08
C SER A 309 -11.98 -8.06 -23.10
N LEU A 310 -11.84 -6.82 -23.58
CA LEU A 310 -11.87 -5.62 -22.72
C LEU A 310 -13.19 -5.48 -21.97
N VAL A 311 -14.32 -5.68 -22.65
CA VAL A 311 -15.65 -5.64 -22.00
C VAL A 311 -15.77 -6.71 -20.93
N ARG A 312 -15.28 -7.93 -21.17
CA ARG A 312 -15.25 -9.03 -20.19
C ARG A 312 -14.41 -8.66 -18.97
N LEU A 313 -13.19 -8.15 -19.18
CA LEU A 313 -12.32 -7.68 -18.10
C LEU A 313 -13.01 -6.59 -17.26
N LEU A 314 -13.54 -5.54 -17.89
CA LEU A 314 -14.19 -4.42 -17.19
C LEU A 314 -15.44 -4.86 -16.41
N ARG A 315 -16.20 -5.82 -16.94
CA ARG A 315 -17.33 -6.44 -16.20
C ARG A 315 -16.84 -7.22 -14.99
N SER A 316 -15.80 -8.05 -15.14
CA SER A 316 -15.23 -8.82 -14.03
C SER A 316 -14.67 -7.91 -12.93
N LEU A 317 -13.97 -6.82 -13.31
CA LEU A 317 -13.51 -5.78 -12.38
C LEU A 317 -14.68 -5.10 -11.66
N SER A 318 -15.76 -4.79 -12.38
CA SER A 318 -16.94 -4.17 -11.76
C SER A 318 -17.70 -5.08 -10.81
N ALA A 319 -17.55 -6.41 -10.94
CA ALA A 319 -18.20 -7.40 -10.09
C ALA A 319 -17.35 -7.83 -8.88
N ALA A 320 -16.08 -7.43 -8.84
CA ALA A 320 -15.16 -7.82 -7.77
C ALA A 320 -15.48 -7.16 -6.43
N ASP A 321 -15.08 -7.79 -5.32
CA ASP A 321 -15.24 -7.28 -3.97
C ASP A 321 -14.03 -6.41 -3.56
N PHE A 322 -14.27 -5.10 -3.40
CA PHE A 322 -13.28 -4.14 -2.91
C PHE A 322 -13.49 -3.75 -1.45
N THR A 323 -14.35 -4.43 -0.68
CA THR A 323 -14.65 -4.10 0.72
C THR A 323 -13.43 -4.09 1.63
N SER A 324 -12.39 -4.83 1.27
CA SER A 324 -11.14 -4.85 2.03
C SER A 324 -10.28 -3.60 1.85
N SER A 325 -10.56 -2.68 0.91
CA SER A 325 -9.65 -1.57 0.57
C SER A 325 -10.33 -0.33 0.00
N SER A 326 -9.54 0.74 -0.18
CA SER A 326 -9.95 1.86 -1.01
C SER A 326 -10.09 1.43 -2.47
N ILE A 327 -11.09 1.99 -3.16
CA ILE A 327 -11.34 1.71 -4.57
C ILE A 327 -10.12 2.13 -5.39
N PRO A 328 -9.56 1.25 -6.23
CA PRO A 328 -8.38 1.58 -7.03
C PRO A 328 -8.73 2.52 -8.19
N HIS A 329 -7.80 3.40 -8.55
CA HIS A 329 -7.95 4.23 -9.74
C HIS A 329 -7.68 3.40 -11.00
N LEU A 330 -8.58 3.48 -11.98
CA LEU A 330 -8.53 2.71 -13.21
C LEU A 330 -8.04 3.57 -14.38
N THR A 331 -6.90 3.21 -14.96
CA THR A 331 -6.37 3.84 -16.18
C THR A 331 -6.47 2.89 -17.35
N ILE A 332 -7.12 3.31 -18.43
CA ILE A 332 -7.24 2.52 -19.66
C ILE A 332 -6.46 3.24 -20.76
N GLU A 333 -5.38 2.62 -21.22
CA GLU A 333 -4.61 3.06 -22.39
C GLU A 333 -5.29 2.55 -23.66
N LEU A 334 -5.84 3.49 -24.44
CA LEU A 334 -6.60 3.25 -25.67
C LEU A 334 -5.74 3.47 -26.92
N THR A 335 -5.89 2.56 -27.88
CA THR A 335 -5.30 2.64 -29.21
C THR A 335 -5.84 3.83 -30.01
N PRO A 336 -5.14 4.30 -31.07
CA PRO A 336 -5.58 5.44 -31.88
C PRO A 336 -6.94 5.20 -32.52
N ASP A 337 -7.15 4.00 -33.04
CA ASP A 337 -8.41 3.57 -33.60
C ASP A 337 -9.15 2.75 -32.53
N ILE A 338 -10.32 3.26 -32.12
CA ILE A 338 -11.19 2.65 -31.11
C ILE A 338 -12.42 2.10 -31.83
N ASP A 339 -12.70 0.82 -31.62
CA ASP A 339 -13.90 0.18 -32.16
C ASP A 339 -15.18 0.90 -31.68
N PRO A 340 -16.17 1.15 -32.56
CA PRO A 340 -17.41 1.86 -32.19
C PRO A 340 -18.15 1.23 -31.00
N ALA A 341 -18.15 -0.10 -30.91
CA ALA A 341 -18.76 -0.84 -29.81
C ALA A 341 -18.03 -0.60 -28.47
N THR A 342 -16.69 -0.57 -28.47
CA THR A 342 -15.89 -0.21 -27.30
C THR A 342 -16.19 1.22 -26.87
N LYS A 343 -16.26 2.16 -27.81
CA LYS A 343 -16.60 3.56 -27.51
C LYS A 343 -17.98 3.68 -26.85
N GLN A 344 -18.99 2.98 -27.35
CA GLN A 344 -20.32 2.98 -26.78
C GLN A 344 -20.33 2.37 -25.37
N PHE A 345 -19.64 1.25 -25.15
CA PHE A 345 -19.53 0.65 -23.83
C PHE A 345 -18.85 1.57 -22.82
N LEU A 346 -17.74 2.21 -23.20
CA LEU A 346 -16.99 3.12 -22.32
C LEU A 346 -17.77 4.40 -21.98
N GLN A 347 -18.75 4.81 -22.78
CA GLN A 347 -19.63 5.94 -22.46
C GLN A 347 -20.53 5.64 -21.25
N ASP A 348 -21.01 4.41 -21.15
CA ASP A 348 -21.95 3.99 -20.11
C ASP A 348 -21.26 3.37 -18.88
N PHE A 349 -19.98 2.98 -19.02
CA PHE A 349 -19.21 2.37 -17.95
C PHE A 349 -18.95 3.34 -16.79
N GLN A 350 -19.34 2.93 -15.58
CA GLN A 350 -19.18 3.71 -14.36
C GLN A 350 -18.17 3.05 -13.43
N TRP A 351 -17.20 3.84 -12.97
CA TRP A 351 -16.21 3.45 -11.98
C TRP A 351 -16.06 4.57 -10.94
N PRO A 352 -16.33 4.31 -9.66
CA PRO A 352 -16.48 3.00 -9.01
C PRO A 352 -17.80 2.28 -9.33
N PRO A 353 -17.89 0.96 -9.08
CA PRO A 353 -19.14 0.22 -9.20
C PRO A 353 -20.27 0.81 -8.33
N SER A 354 -21.51 0.71 -8.80
CA SER A 354 -22.68 1.33 -8.18
C SER A 354 -23.01 0.82 -6.77
N TYR A 355 -22.59 -0.40 -6.43
CA TYR A 355 -22.79 -0.96 -5.10
C TYR A 355 -21.85 -0.35 -4.05
N ILE A 356 -20.79 0.36 -4.46
CA ILE A 356 -19.86 1.02 -3.55
C ILE A 356 -20.35 2.45 -3.24
N PRO A 357 -20.54 2.81 -1.96
CA PRO A 357 -20.94 4.17 -1.59
C PRO A 357 -19.93 5.21 -2.11
N ASN A 358 -20.39 6.12 -2.96
CA ASN A 358 -19.59 7.22 -3.51
C ASN A 358 -20.29 8.57 -3.29
N PRO A 359 -20.28 9.11 -2.06
CA PRO A 359 -21.02 10.32 -1.72
C PRO A 359 -20.50 11.57 -2.45
N THR A 360 -19.24 11.57 -2.89
CA THR A 360 -18.63 12.68 -3.63
C THR A 360 -18.95 12.66 -5.11
N GLY A 361 -19.44 11.53 -5.65
CA GLY A 361 -19.62 11.34 -7.09
C GLY A 361 -18.30 11.35 -7.86
N ALA A 362 -17.17 11.09 -7.19
CA ALA A 362 -15.86 11.10 -7.84
C ALA A 362 -15.72 9.94 -8.85
N LYS A 363 -15.23 10.25 -10.05
CA LYS A 363 -14.92 9.25 -11.07
C LYS A 363 -13.48 8.80 -10.90
N TYR A 364 -13.26 7.51 -10.65
CA TYR A 364 -11.92 6.95 -10.44
C TYR A 364 -11.39 6.31 -11.73
N ILE A 365 -11.78 6.81 -12.89
CA ILE A 365 -11.42 6.27 -14.21
C ILE A 365 -10.78 7.35 -15.09
N SER A 366 -9.66 6.99 -15.71
CA SER A 366 -8.94 7.81 -16.68
C SER A 366 -8.78 7.05 -18.00
N LEU A 367 -9.27 7.66 -19.08
CA LEU A 367 -9.11 7.13 -20.44
C LEU A 367 -7.98 7.88 -21.14
N ARG A 368 -6.95 7.17 -21.58
CA ARG A 368 -5.78 7.75 -22.26
C ARG A 368 -5.78 7.32 -23.72
N HIS A 369 -6.20 8.22 -24.59
CA HIS A 369 -6.31 7.94 -26.02
C HIS A 369 -5.03 8.33 -26.77
N ARG A 370 -4.43 7.38 -27.49
CA ARG A 370 -3.22 7.62 -28.28
C ARG A 370 -3.49 8.52 -29.51
N ILE A 371 -2.62 9.50 -29.72
CA ILE A 371 -2.66 10.39 -30.89
C ILE A 371 -1.89 9.80 -32.10
N PRO A 372 -0.64 9.32 -31.97
CA PRO A 372 0.10 8.78 -33.12
C PRO A 372 -0.56 7.51 -33.68
N ARG A 373 -0.83 7.52 -34.99
CA ARG A 373 -1.43 6.37 -35.70
C ARG A 373 -0.41 5.36 -36.22
N GLN A 374 0.87 5.73 -36.22
CA GLN A 374 1.94 4.84 -36.65
C GLN A 374 2.07 3.68 -35.64
N THR A 375 2.46 2.51 -36.14
CA THR A 375 2.79 1.37 -35.28
C THR A 375 3.99 1.72 -34.42
N LEU A 376 3.89 1.44 -33.12
CA LEU A 376 4.97 1.75 -32.18
C LEU A 376 6.17 0.85 -32.43
N THR A 377 7.37 1.42 -32.29
CA THR A 377 8.59 0.63 -32.09
C THR A 377 8.60 0.00 -30.70
N GLU A 378 9.47 -0.99 -30.48
CA GLU A 378 9.63 -1.65 -29.18
C GLU A 378 10.03 -0.65 -28.08
N GLU A 379 10.92 0.28 -28.43
CA GLU A 379 11.39 1.34 -27.56
C GLU A 379 10.26 2.31 -27.17
N GLU A 380 9.47 2.76 -28.15
CA GLU A 380 8.35 3.68 -27.92
C GLU A 380 7.22 3.01 -27.12
N SER A 381 6.91 1.74 -27.40
CA SER A 381 5.91 0.96 -26.67
C SER A 381 6.33 0.80 -25.21
N SER A 382 7.61 0.48 -24.97
CA SER A 382 8.17 0.33 -23.63
C SER A 382 8.22 1.64 -22.84
N ALA A 383 8.65 2.74 -23.47
CA ALA A 383 8.67 4.05 -22.84
C ALA A 383 7.26 4.49 -22.43
N ARG A 384 6.29 4.40 -23.35
CA ARG A 384 4.89 4.76 -23.09
C ARG A 384 4.28 3.94 -21.95
N PHE A 385 4.56 2.64 -21.90
CA PHE A 385 4.10 1.78 -20.81
C PHE A 385 4.58 2.30 -19.46
N LEU A 386 5.87 2.62 -19.34
CA LEU A 386 6.45 3.09 -18.07
C LEU A 386 6.01 4.51 -17.71
N GLU A 387 5.74 5.37 -18.69
CA GLU A 387 5.18 6.70 -18.51
C GLU A 387 3.69 6.68 -18.09
N SER A 388 3.02 5.53 -18.23
CA SER A 388 1.59 5.44 -17.93
C SER A 388 1.27 5.59 -16.44
N PHE A 389 2.21 5.24 -15.57
CA PHE A 389 2.08 5.27 -14.12
C PHE A 389 3.33 5.87 -13.47
N TRP A 390 3.14 6.67 -12.42
CA TRP A 390 4.21 7.13 -11.56
C TRP A 390 3.75 7.10 -10.10
N PRO A 391 4.42 6.37 -9.19
CA PRO A 391 3.97 6.24 -7.81
C PRO A 391 4.16 7.56 -7.04
N ALA A 392 3.12 8.01 -6.35
CA ALA A 392 3.19 9.18 -5.48
C ALA A 392 4.08 8.92 -4.25
N ASP A 393 3.92 7.75 -3.64
CA ASP A 393 4.84 7.21 -2.63
C ASP A 393 5.43 5.90 -3.17
N PRO A 394 6.74 5.81 -3.45
CA PRO A 394 7.37 4.60 -3.98
C PRO A 394 7.14 3.34 -3.15
N ARG A 395 7.00 3.47 -1.82
CA ARG A 395 6.85 2.32 -0.93
C ARG A 395 5.42 1.85 -0.81
N MET A 396 4.45 2.75 -0.96
CA MET A 396 3.04 2.52 -0.67
C MET A 396 2.14 2.49 -1.91
N SER A 397 2.55 3.13 -3.00
CA SER A 397 1.83 3.17 -4.28
C SER A 397 2.33 2.08 -5.22
N HIS A 398 1.43 1.21 -5.65
CA HIS A 398 1.69 0.06 -6.50
C HIS A 398 0.77 0.09 -7.73
N VAL A 399 1.14 -0.60 -8.81
CA VAL A 399 0.32 -0.66 -10.04
C VAL A 399 0.03 -2.09 -10.46
N LEU A 400 -1.25 -2.44 -10.58
CA LEU A 400 -1.74 -3.70 -11.12
C LEU A 400 -1.90 -3.54 -12.63
N VAL A 401 -1.06 -4.22 -13.39
CA VAL A 401 -1.10 -4.23 -14.85
C VAL A 401 -1.95 -5.41 -15.32
N LEU A 402 -2.95 -5.11 -16.15
CA LEU A 402 -3.89 -6.07 -16.69
C LEU A 402 -3.94 -5.97 -18.22
N THR A 403 -3.96 -7.12 -18.87
CA THR A 403 -4.25 -7.22 -20.31
C THR A 403 -5.74 -7.51 -20.54
N PRO A 404 -6.35 -7.06 -21.66
CA PRO A 404 -7.76 -7.29 -21.98
C PRO A 404 -8.18 -8.76 -21.97
N GLN A 405 -7.23 -9.69 -22.14
CA GLN A 405 -7.47 -11.12 -22.15
C GLN A 405 -7.79 -11.69 -20.75
N VAL A 406 -7.57 -10.93 -19.68
CA VAL A 406 -7.78 -11.41 -18.32
C VAL A 406 -9.25 -11.30 -17.92
N GLU A 407 -9.75 -12.34 -17.25
CA GLU A 407 -10.99 -12.33 -16.49
C GLU A 407 -10.67 -12.59 -15.02
N LEU A 408 -11.16 -11.73 -14.13
CA LEU A 408 -10.84 -11.77 -12.70
C LEU A 408 -11.97 -12.37 -11.88
N ALA A 409 -11.62 -13.16 -10.86
CA ALA A 409 -12.58 -13.69 -9.91
C ALA A 409 -13.05 -12.62 -8.92
N PRO A 410 -14.27 -12.71 -8.35
CA PRO A 410 -14.78 -11.66 -7.45
C PRO A 410 -13.87 -11.35 -6.24
N ASN A 411 -13.19 -12.36 -5.69
CA ASN A 411 -12.35 -12.22 -4.50
C ASN A 411 -10.87 -11.94 -4.80
N PHE A 412 -10.48 -11.70 -6.07
CA PHE A 412 -9.07 -11.54 -6.45
C PHE A 412 -8.37 -10.44 -5.66
N PHE A 413 -9.09 -9.36 -5.35
CA PHE A 413 -8.52 -8.20 -4.66
C PHE A 413 -8.20 -8.49 -3.19
N HIS A 414 -8.97 -9.37 -2.54
CA HIS A 414 -8.65 -9.84 -1.20
C HIS A 414 -7.33 -10.62 -1.18
N TYR A 415 -7.10 -11.48 -2.18
CA TYR A 415 -5.82 -12.18 -2.31
C TYR A 415 -4.67 -11.21 -2.53
N LEU A 416 -4.85 -10.24 -3.42
CA LEU A 416 -3.83 -9.25 -3.70
C LEU A 416 -3.48 -8.43 -2.45
N LYS A 417 -4.49 -7.99 -1.70
CA LYS A 417 -4.28 -7.25 -0.45
C LYS A 417 -3.63 -8.13 0.62
N TYR A 418 -4.09 -9.37 0.80
CA TYR A 418 -3.53 -10.27 1.80
C TYR A 418 -2.06 -10.59 1.53
N THR A 419 -1.73 -10.95 0.29
CA THR A 419 -0.36 -11.24 -0.12
C THR A 419 0.54 -10.01 -0.03
N LEU A 420 0.06 -8.84 -0.46
CA LEU A 420 0.80 -7.59 -0.33
C LEU A 420 1.09 -7.29 1.15
N LEU A 421 0.10 -7.39 2.03
CA LEU A 421 0.29 -7.14 3.46
C LEU A 421 1.28 -8.12 4.09
N GLU A 422 1.13 -9.43 3.87
CA GLU A 422 2.02 -10.45 4.45
C GLU A 422 3.44 -10.40 3.89
N TYR A 423 3.61 -10.20 2.57
CA TYR A 423 4.92 -10.30 1.91
C TYR A 423 5.63 -8.95 1.71
N ARG A 424 4.98 -7.81 1.95
CA ARG A 424 5.64 -6.50 1.88
C ARG A 424 5.71 -5.80 3.24
N TYR A 425 4.64 -5.90 4.02
CA TYR A 425 4.45 -5.05 5.20
C TYR A 425 4.60 -5.78 6.53
N SER A 426 4.65 -7.12 6.53
CA SER A 426 4.86 -7.88 7.75
C SER A 426 6.23 -7.60 8.39
N GLU A 427 6.28 -7.79 9.70
CA GLU A 427 7.50 -7.75 10.51
C GLU A 427 8.53 -8.74 9.98
N ALA A 428 8.11 -9.96 9.63
CA ALA A 428 8.99 -10.99 9.11
C ALA A 428 9.62 -10.61 7.77
N ALA A 429 8.83 -10.05 6.85
CA ALA A 429 9.32 -9.62 5.53
C ALA A 429 10.36 -8.51 5.67
N GLN A 430 10.12 -7.52 6.53
CA GLN A 430 10.98 -6.35 6.69
C GLN A 430 12.26 -6.61 7.49
N ILE A 431 12.22 -7.47 8.52
CA ILE A 431 13.42 -7.82 9.30
C ILE A 431 14.42 -8.62 8.44
N GLN A 432 13.90 -9.52 7.60
CA GLN A 432 14.72 -10.39 6.76
C GLN A 432 15.02 -9.80 5.38
N HIS A 433 14.54 -8.58 5.09
CA HIS A 433 14.72 -7.88 3.81
C HIS A 433 14.22 -8.64 2.57
N TRP A 434 13.27 -9.57 2.74
CA TRP A 434 12.63 -10.26 1.61
C TRP A 434 11.82 -9.28 0.77
N ASP A 435 11.22 -8.29 1.42
CA ASP A 435 10.42 -7.24 0.81
C ASP A 435 11.23 -6.44 -0.23
N ALA A 436 12.53 -6.28 -0.01
CA ALA A 436 13.42 -5.48 -0.86
C ALA A 436 13.69 -6.12 -2.24
N ARG A 437 13.45 -7.42 -2.40
CA ARG A 437 13.67 -8.15 -3.66
C ARG A 437 12.37 -8.54 -4.38
N LEU A 438 11.21 -8.32 -3.73
CA LEU A 438 9.91 -8.53 -4.34
C LEU A 438 9.70 -7.52 -5.49
N PHE A 439 9.68 -8.01 -6.72
CA PHE A 439 9.40 -7.20 -7.90
C PHE A 439 7.90 -6.94 -8.06
N GLY A 440 7.11 -7.98 -7.80
CA GLY A 440 5.67 -7.94 -7.94
C GLY A 440 4.97 -9.21 -7.52
N ILE A 441 3.64 -9.21 -7.65
CA ILE A 441 2.75 -10.32 -7.30
C ILE A 441 1.89 -10.64 -8.52
N SER A 442 1.93 -11.89 -8.97
CA SER A 442 1.10 -12.39 -10.07
C SER A 442 -0.27 -12.85 -9.56
N LEU A 443 -1.31 -12.69 -10.38
CA LEU A 443 -2.64 -13.30 -10.14
C LEU A 443 -2.83 -14.60 -10.92
N GLU A 444 -2.00 -14.85 -11.92
CA GLU A 444 -2.02 -16.05 -12.74
C GLU A 444 -0.77 -16.91 -12.52
N GLN A 445 -0.83 -18.15 -12.98
CA GLN A 445 0.32 -19.03 -13.07
C GLN A 445 0.57 -19.38 -14.55
N PRO A 446 1.72 -19.00 -15.11
CA PRO A 446 2.04 -19.27 -16.51
C PRO A 446 2.34 -20.76 -16.71
N LEU A 447 2.00 -21.27 -17.89
CA LEU A 447 2.17 -22.68 -18.27
C LEU A 447 3.32 -22.89 -19.26
N GLN A 448 3.92 -21.79 -19.73
CA GLN A 448 5.03 -21.77 -20.68
C GLN A 448 6.12 -20.83 -20.16
N LEU A 449 7.37 -21.07 -20.56
CA LEU A 449 8.46 -20.14 -20.36
C LEU A 449 8.29 -18.90 -21.25
N LEU A 450 9.03 -17.84 -20.93
CA LEU A 450 8.97 -16.57 -21.67
C LEU A 450 9.43 -16.68 -23.13
N ASP A 451 10.15 -17.75 -23.48
CA ASP A 451 10.52 -18.06 -24.87
C ASP A 451 9.32 -18.48 -25.74
N GLY A 452 8.19 -18.81 -25.11
CA GLY A 452 6.94 -19.22 -25.76
C GLY A 452 6.97 -20.61 -26.40
N ASN A 453 8.04 -21.38 -26.19
CA ASN A 453 8.26 -22.69 -26.81
C ASN A 453 8.31 -23.82 -25.78
N ALA A 454 8.94 -23.58 -24.63
CA ALA A 454 9.11 -24.59 -23.60
C ALA A 454 7.96 -24.56 -22.57
N GLN A 455 7.50 -25.73 -22.16
CA GLN A 455 6.51 -25.85 -21.08
C GLN A 455 7.18 -25.54 -19.74
N PHE A 456 6.48 -24.78 -18.89
CA PHE A 456 6.91 -24.53 -17.53
C PHE A 456 6.20 -25.50 -16.58
N THR A 457 6.97 -26.15 -15.71
CA THR A 457 6.42 -27.00 -14.64
C THR A 457 6.63 -26.29 -13.31
N PRO A 458 5.56 -25.81 -12.65
CA PRO A 458 5.66 -25.14 -11.36
C PRO A 458 6.32 -26.04 -10.30
N PRO A 459 7.12 -25.48 -9.38
CA PRO A 459 7.73 -26.26 -8.33
C PRO A 459 6.67 -26.80 -7.37
N LEU A 460 6.73 -28.10 -7.12
CA LEU A 460 5.92 -28.72 -6.08
C LEU A 460 6.57 -28.53 -4.71
N SER A 461 5.73 -28.38 -3.70
CA SER A 461 6.18 -28.31 -2.32
C SER A 461 5.52 -29.40 -1.50
N ARG A 462 6.31 -30.04 -0.65
CA ARG A 462 5.81 -31.06 0.26
C ARG A 462 4.94 -30.43 1.34
N ASP A 463 3.69 -30.84 1.40
CA ASP A 463 2.79 -30.45 2.48
C ASP A 463 3.24 -31.13 3.79
N LYS A 464 3.38 -30.32 4.85
CA LYS A 464 3.79 -30.80 6.18
C LYS A 464 2.74 -31.72 6.81
N LYS A 465 1.46 -31.59 6.44
CA LYS A 465 0.35 -32.37 7.02
C LYS A 465 0.11 -33.68 6.29
N SER A 466 -0.04 -33.64 4.96
CA SER A 466 -0.33 -34.83 4.15
C SER A 466 0.92 -35.58 3.68
N GLN A 467 2.12 -35.00 3.83
CA GLN A 467 3.39 -35.47 3.24
C GLN A 467 3.35 -35.66 1.72
N GLN A 468 2.30 -35.19 1.05
CA GLN A 468 2.15 -35.19 -0.41
C GLN A 468 2.72 -33.91 -1.01
N ASP A 469 3.19 -34.02 -2.25
CA ASP A 469 3.66 -32.88 -3.02
C ASP A 469 2.46 -32.16 -3.62
N VAL A 470 2.25 -30.91 -3.20
CA VAL A 470 1.13 -30.07 -3.63
C VAL A 470 1.69 -28.81 -4.30
N SER A 471 1.02 -28.36 -5.37
CA SER A 471 1.32 -27.09 -6.02
C SER A 471 1.09 -25.95 -5.02
N SER A 472 2.16 -25.23 -4.68
CA SER A 472 2.10 -24.10 -3.73
C SER A 472 2.55 -22.82 -4.39
N SER A 473 2.33 -21.69 -3.73
CA SER A 473 3.00 -20.45 -4.11
C SER A 473 4.51 -20.63 -4.19
N PHE A 474 5.14 -19.88 -5.09
CA PHE A 474 6.58 -19.92 -5.33
C PHE A 474 7.09 -18.55 -5.81
N LEU A 475 8.40 -18.37 -5.76
CA LEU A 475 9.10 -17.19 -6.23
C LEU A 475 9.79 -17.49 -7.54
N TRP A 476 9.61 -16.62 -8.53
CA TRP A 476 10.22 -16.81 -9.85
C TRP A 476 10.84 -15.52 -10.36
N GLN A 477 12.06 -15.60 -10.89
CA GLN A 477 12.76 -14.44 -11.47
C GLN A 477 12.13 -13.95 -12.78
N ALA A 478 11.36 -14.79 -13.48
CA ALA A 478 10.67 -14.41 -14.71
C ALA A 478 9.36 -13.66 -14.38
N PRO A 479 9.12 -12.47 -14.96
CA PRO A 479 7.85 -11.73 -14.81
C PRO A 479 6.74 -12.27 -15.72
N THR A 480 5.50 -11.79 -15.53
CA THR A 480 4.39 -11.99 -16.48
C THR A 480 3.79 -10.66 -16.92
N SER A 481 3.16 -10.64 -18.10
CA SER A 481 2.51 -9.47 -18.67
C SER A 481 0.99 -9.40 -18.47
N HIS A 482 0.30 -10.52 -18.17
CA HIS A 482 -1.16 -10.53 -18.25
C HIS A 482 -1.85 -9.96 -17.01
N ALA A 483 -1.45 -10.40 -15.81
CA ALA A 483 -2.05 -9.97 -14.55
C ALA A 483 -1.01 -9.95 -13.42
N MET A 484 -0.36 -8.79 -13.23
CA MET A 484 0.72 -8.64 -12.26
C MET A 484 0.70 -7.26 -11.58
N LEU A 485 0.84 -7.26 -10.25
CA LEU A 485 1.07 -6.08 -9.43
C LEU A 485 2.55 -5.78 -9.36
N PHE A 486 2.97 -4.60 -9.80
CA PHE A 486 4.33 -4.09 -9.68
C PHE A 486 4.50 -3.24 -8.42
N MET A 487 5.62 -3.42 -7.73
CA MET A 487 5.99 -2.57 -6.61
C MET A 487 6.43 -1.19 -7.11
N GLY A 488 5.98 -0.09 -6.47
CA GLY A 488 6.26 1.28 -6.92
C GLY A 488 7.75 1.61 -7.00
N GLU A 489 8.52 1.24 -5.99
CA GLU A 489 9.99 1.40 -5.98
C GLU A 489 10.67 0.68 -7.15
N LYS A 490 10.15 -0.48 -7.56
CA LYS A 490 10.68 -1.28 -8.67
C LYS A 490 10.28 -0.71 -10.01
N TRP A 491 9.09 -0.10 -10.08
CA TRP A 491 8.64 0.68 -11.24
C TRP A 491 9.56 1.88 -11.50
N ILE A 492 9.96 2.62 -10.46
CA ILE A 492 10.90 3.74 -10.59
C ILE A 492 12.26 3.26 -11.09
N GLU A 493 12.78 2.18 -10.51
CA GLU A 493 14.07 1.60 -10.93
C GLU A 493 14.03 1.11 -12.39
N LEU A 494 12.92 0.48 -12.79
CA LEU A 494 12.68 0.06 -14.17
C LEU A 494 12.60 1.25 -15.13
N HIS A 495 11.94 2.32 -14.73
CA HIS A 495 11.88 3.55 -15.51
C HIS A 495 13.28 4.16 -15.73
N ASP A 496 14.12 4.23 -14.68
CA ASP A 496 15.50 4.72 -14.81
C ASP A 496 16.36 3.80 -15.70
N LEU A 497 16.18 2.47 -15.60
CA LEU A 497 16.84 1.50 -16.48
C LEU A 497 16.50 1.75 -17.96
N VAL A 498 15.21 1.87 -18.27
CA VAL A 498 14.75 2.07 -19.64
C VAL A 498 15.24 3.41 -20.17
N SER A 499 15.07 4.49 -19.42
CA SER A 499 15.52 5.83 -19.81
C SER A 499 17.01 5.85 -20.22
N ARG A 500 17.89 5.26 -19.40
CA ARG A 500 19.34 5.21 -19.68
C ARG A 500 19.69 4.27 -20.83
N SER A 501 18.99 3.14 -20.93
CA SER A 501 19.21 2.19 -22.03
C SER A 501 18.87 2.80 -23.39
N LEU A 502 17.77 3.56 -23.48
CA LEU A 502 17.37 4.30 -24.67
C LEU A 502 18.37 5.40 -25.02
N GLU A 503 18.88 6.13 -24.03
CA GLU A 503 19.92 7.14 -24.23
C GLU A 503 21.19 6.53 -24.84
N ILE A 504 21.60 5.35 -24.37
CA ILE A 504 22.75 4.63 -24.94
C ILE A 504 22.49 4.20 -26.37
N GLN A 505 21.32 3.64 -26.67
CA GLN A 505 20.95 3.22 -28.02
C GLN A 505 20.97 4.40 -28.99
N GLN A 506 20.45 5.57 -28.58
CA GLN A 506 20.46 6.78 -29.40
C GLN A 506 21.87 7.35 -29.63
N LYS A 507 22.75 7.28 -28.62
CA LYS A 507 24.13 7.80 -28.70
C LYS A 507 25.13 6.83 -29.35
N SER A 508 24.78 5.55 -29.51
CA SER A 508 25.67 4.51 -30.01
C SER A 508 25.50 4.29 -31.51
N ALA A 509 26.61 4.07 -32.22
CA ALA A 509 26.55 3.70 -33.64
C ALA A 509 25.96 2.30 -33.87
N SER A 510 26.03 1.43 -32.86
CA SER A 510 25.47 0.08 -32.88
C SER A 510 24.92 -0.30 -31.50
N THR A 511 23.76 -0.96 -31.47
CA THR A 511 23.15 -1.47 -30.23
C THR A 511 24.04 -2.54 -29.60
N PRO A 512 24.38 -2.45 -28.29
CA PRO A 512 25.13 -3.49 -27.59
C PRO A 512 24.48 -4.87 -27.74
N SER A 513 25.31 -5.91 -27.88
CA SER A 513 24.87 -7.30 -28.06
C SER A 513 23.85 -7.74 -27.01
N LEU A 514 24.10 -7.39 -25.74
CA LEU A 514 23.23 -7.74 -24.61
C LEU A 514 21.84 -7.07 -24.67
N LEU A 515 21.73 -5.89 -25.28
CA LEU A 515 20.44 -5.22 -25.51
C LEU A 515 19.73 -5.76 -26.76
N SER A 516 20.50 -6.21 -27.76
CA SER A 516 19.96 -6.79 -29.00
C SER A 516 19.47 -8.23 -28.86
N GLN A 517 19.98 -8.97 -27.88
CA GLN A 517 19.54 -10.34 -27.62
C GLN A 517 18.14 -10.33 -27.00
N LYS A 518 17.18 -10.94 -27.71
CA LYS A 518 15.82 -11.16 -27.23
C LYS A 518 15.73 -12.53 -26.54
N LEU A 519 15.27 -12.54 -25.30
CA LEU A 519 14.99 -13.76 -24.55
C LEU A 519 13.49 -14.06 -24.54
N ILE A 520 12.66 -13.03 -24.70
CA ILE A 520 11.21 -13.12 -24.67
C ILE A 520 10.63 -13.27 -26.07
N SER A 521 9.62 -14.12 -26.20
CA SER A 521 8.84 -14.33 -27.43
C SER A 521 8.12 -13.06 -27.87
N THR A 522 7.94 -12.89 -29.18
CA THR A 522 7.16 -11.78 -29.77
C THR A 522 5.66 -11.85 -29.46
N LYS A 523 5.19 -12.90 -28.78
CA LYS A 523 3.83 -13.01 -28.25
C LYS A 523 3.59 -12.08 -27.05
N TYR A 524 4.65 -11.69 -26.34
CA TYR A 524 4.61 -10.85 -25.15
C TYR A 524 5.09 -9.44 -25.47
N PRO A 525 4.63 -8.42 -24.74
CA PRO A 525 5.01 -7.03 -25.01
C PRO A 525 6.51 -6.80 -24.79
N SER A 526 7.09 -5.92 -25.60
CA SER A 526 8.51 -5.55 -25.59
C SER A 526 9.02 -5.06 -24.24
N TRP A 527 8.18 -4.38 -23.46
CA TRP A 527 8.56 -3.90 -22.12
C TRP A 527 8.92 -5.01 -21.15
N LEU A 528 8.41 -6.23 -21.35
CA LEU A 528 8.67 -7.38 -20.48
C LEU A 528 10.15 -7.77 -20.50
N GLU A 529 10.86 -7.48 -21.60
CA GLU A 529 12.29 -7.77 -21.75
C GLU A 529 13.11 -6.90 -20.79
N TYR A 530 12.74 -5.62 -20.62
CA TYR A 530 13.38 -4.74 -19.64
C TYR A 530 13.09 -5.17 -18.20
N VAL A 531 11.88 -5.66 -17.93
CA VAL A 531 11.52 -6.21 -16.62
C VAL A 531 12.37 -7.43 -16.30
N LEU A 532 12.45 -8.40 -17.22
CA LEU A 532 13.26 -9.61 -17.06
C LEU A 532 14.74 -9.25 -16.85
N ARG A 533 15.27 -8.30 -17.63
CA ARG A 533 16.64 -7.81 -17.47
C ARG A 533 16.87 -7.23 -16.08
N LEU A 534 15.97 -6.38 -15.59
CA LEU A 534 16.10 -5.81 -14.24
C LEU A 534 16.03 -6.89 -13.16
N SER A 535 15.14 -7.88 -13.31
CA SER A 535 15.06 -9.04 -12.41
C SER A 535 16.36 -9.84 -12.38
N LYS A 536 17.01 -10.03 -13.54
CA LYS A 536 18.33 -10.68 -13.62
C LYS A 536 19.45 -9.83 -13.04
N LEU A 537 19.44 -8.51 -13.25
CA LEU A 537 20.46 -7.58 -12.75
C LEU A 537 20.47 -7.49 -11.22
N ARG A 538 19.29 -7.54 -10.60
CA ARG A 538 19.13 -7.29 -9.17
C ARG A 538 18.77 -8.54 -8.36
N GLY A 539 18.57 -9.68 -9.00
CA GLY A 539 18.06 -10.89 -8.35
C GLY A 539 16.63 -10.69 -7.83
N TYR A 540 15.81 -9.90 -8.52
CA TYR A 540 14.41 -9.70 -8.14
C TYR A 540 13.54 -10.87 -8.58
N TRP A 541 12.45 -11.08 -7.85
CA TRP A 541 11.49 -12.14 -8.10
C TRP A 541 10.05 -11.67 -8.03
N VAL A 542 9.18 -12.41 -8.70
CA VAL A 542 7.74 -12.27 -8.67
C VAL A 542 7.16 -13.40 -7.85
N LEU A 543 6.20 -13.08 -7.00
CA LEU A 543 5.42 -14.08 -6.27
C LEU A 543 4.33 -14.64 -7.18
N TYR A 544 4.31 -15.96 -7.35
CA TYR A 544 3.27 -16.66 -8.09
C TYR A 544 2.36 -17.47 -7.16
N PRO A 545 1.05 -17.51 -7.43
CA PRO A 545 0.12 -18.41 -6.76
C PRO A 545 0.40 -19.88 -7.11
N GLY A 546 -0.03 -20.78 -6.23
CA GLY A 546 -0.15 -22.20 -6.56
C GLY A 546 -1.21 -22.42 -7.63
N GLU A 547 -1.21 -23.58 -8.29
CA GLU A 547 -2.06 -23.86 -9.45
C GLU A 547 -3.57 -23.73 -9.17
N GLU A 548 -4.03 -24.27 -8.03
CA GLU A 548 -5.43 -24.18 -7.60
C GLU A 548 -5.83 -22.73 -7.31
N THR A 549 -5.00 -22.02 -6.52
CA THR A 549 -5.25 -20.61 -6.22
C THR A 549 -5.25 -19.77 -7.50
N ALA A 550 -4.33 -19.99 -8.43
CA ALA A 550 -4.24 -19.26 -9.70
C ALA A 550 -5.53 -19.37 -10.51
N ARG A 551 -6.05 -20.59 -10.68
CA ARG A 551 -7.31 -20.86 -11.42
C ARG A 551 -8.54 -20.19 -10.82
N SER A 552 -8.50 -19.91 -9.52
CA SER A 552 -9.58 -19.23 -8.81
C SER A 552 -9.39 -17.72 -8.68
N LEU A 553 -8.25 -17.17 -9.13
CA LEU A 553 -7.97 -15.73 -9.09
C LEU A 553 -8.19 -15.06 -10.44
N ALA A 554 -7.59 -15.61 -11.49
CA ALA A 554 -7.60 -15.03 -12.82
C ALA A 554 -7.54 -16.11 -13.90
N THR A 555 -8.32 -15.92 -14.95
CA THR A 555 -8.26 -16.73 -16.17
C THR A 555 -7.75 -15.86 -17.31
N VAL A 556 -6.74 -16.35 -18.02
CA VAL A 556 -6.23 -15.71 -19.24
C VAL A 556 -6.77 -16.45 -20.45
N HIS A 557 -7.53 -15.71 -21.23
CA HIS A 557 -8.25 -16.17 -22.40
C HIS A 557 -7.39 -16.03 -23.65
N THR A 558 -7.31 -17.09 -24.46
CA THR A 558 -6.38 -17.15 -25.61
C THR A 558 -7.08 -17.06 -26.97
N GLU A 559 -8.40 -17.19 -27.01
CA GLU A 559 -9.24 -17.26 -28.20
C GLU A 559 -9.19 -16.00 -29.09
N LEU A 560 -8.79 -14.86 -28.53
CA LEU A 560 -8.66 -13.57 -29.21
C LEU A 560 -7.34 -12.85 -28.88
N GLN A 561 -6.30 -13.61 -28.51
CA GLN A 561 -4.99 -13.02 -28.26
C GLN A 561 -4.40 -12.50 -29.57
N HIS A 562 -4.10 -11.21 -29.60
CA HIS A 562 -3.36 -10.57 -30.69
C HIS A 562 -1.92 -10.33 -30.22
N ALA A 563 -0.96 -10.44 -31.14
CA ALA A 563 0.39 -10.01 -30.83
C ALA A 563 0.41 -8.52 -30.45
N PRO A 564 1.32 -8.10 -29.55
CA PRO A 564 1.57 -6.70 -29.25
C PRO A 564 1.80 -5.90 -30.54
N GLU A 565 1.37 -4.64 -30.52
CA GLU A 565 1.36 -3.80 -31.71
C GLU A 565 2.76 -3.62 -32.33
N GLU A 566 3.79 -3.54 -31.50
CA GLU A 566 5.20 -3.49 -31.95
C GLU A 566 5.62 -4.68 -32.81
N TYR A 567 4.91 -5.81 -32.72
CA TYR A 567 5.17 -7.03 -33.47
C TYR A 567 4.13 -7.34 -34.54
N ALA A 568 3.07 -6.52 -34.66
CA ALA A 568 1.95 -6.75 -35.56
C ALA A 568 2.36 -6.83 -37.04
N GLN A 569 3.48 -6.21 -37.44
CA GLN A 569 3.99 -6.29 -38.82
C GLN A 569 4.77 -7.59 -39.11
N THR A 570 5.23 -8.28 -38.07
CA THR A 570 6.06 -9.50 -38.19
C THR A 570 5.18 -10.75 -38.28
N GLU A 571 3.97 -10.69 -37.70
CA GLU A 571 2.99 -11.76 -37.84
C GLU A 571 2.20 -11.60 -39.14
N GLN A 572 2.37 -12.55 -40.06
CA GLN A 572 1.45 -12.69 -41.18
C GLN A 572 0.08 -13.10 -40.61
N PRO A 573 -1.01 -12.38 -40.91
CA PRO A 573 -2.34 -12.85 -40.55
C PRO A 573 -2.50 -14.26 -41.13
N VAL A 574 -3.07 -15.18 -40.34
CA VAL A 574 -3.44 -16.51 -40.83
C VAL A 574 -4.58 -16.32 -41.84
N THR A 575 -4.23 -15.98 -43.07
CA THR A 575 -5.17 -15.87 -44.18
C THR A 575 -5.47 -17.28 -44.66
N LEU A 576 -6.65 -17.79 -44.28
CA LEU A 576 -7.21 -18.96 -44.91
C LEU A 576 -7.60 -18.57 -46.36
N PRO A 577 -7.18 -19.32 -47.38
CA PRO A 577 -7.68 -19.08 -48.74
C PRO A 577 -9.20 -19.27 -48.79
N ASP A 578 -9.90 -18.58 -49.70
CA ASP A 578 -11.37 -18.65 -49.88
C ASP A 578 -11.91 -20.08 -50.15
N LYS A 579 -11.02 -21.05 -50.37
CA LYS A 579 -11.30 -22.49 -50.52
C LYS A 579 -10.45 -23.34 -49.55
N ALA A 580 -10.25 -22.88 -48.33
CA ALA A 580 -9.61 -23.69 -47.31
C ALA A 580 -10.43 -24.97 -47.06
N SER A 581 -9.76 -26.11 -47.08
CA SER A 581 -10.33 -27.40 -46.71
C SER A 581 -10.78 -27.40 -45.24
N GLU A 582 -11.74 -28.24 -44.87
CA GLU A 582 -12.19 -28.38 -43.47
C GLU A 582 -11.01 -28.69 -42.53
N GLU A 583 -10.03 -29.48 -42.97
CA GLU A 583 -8.82 -29.76 -42.19
C GLU A 583 -7.88 -28.55 -42.01
N GLU A 584 -7.81 -27.63 -42.98
CA GLU A 584 -7.02 -26.41 -42.86
C GLU A 584 -7.69 -25.40 -41.92
N ILE A 585 -9.02 -25.33 -41.96
CA ILE A 585 -9.83 -24.56 -41.03
C ILE A 585 -9.69 -25.13 -39.61
N GLU A 586 -9.73 -26.45 -39.47
CA GLU A 586 -9.57 -27.14 -38.19
C GLU A 586 -8.14 -26.98 -37.63
N ARG A 587 -7.10 -27.03 -38.48
CA ARG A 587 -5.72 -26.73 -38.08
C ARG A 587 -5.52 -25.26 -37.70
N ALA A 588 -6.18 -24.32 -38.38
CA ALA A 588 -6.14 -22.90 -38.02
C ALA A 588 -6.90 -22.63 -36.72
N MET A 589 -8.07 -23.22 -36.53
CA MET A 589 -8.83 -23.17 -35.27
C MET A 589 -8.07 -23.85 -34.13
N ALA A 590 -7.39 -24.97 -34.38
CA ALA A 590 -6.55 -25.64 -33.40
C ALA A 590 -5.37 -24.75 -32.99
N LYS A 591 -4.74 -24.01 -33.91
CA LYS A 591 -3.72 -23.01 -33.59
C LYS A 591 -4.26 -21.83 -32.77
N LEU A 592 -5.48 -21.36 -33.06
CA LEU A 592 -6.16 -20.30 -32.30
C LEU A 592 -6.61 -20.78 -30.91
N LYS A 593 -6.91 -22.07 -30.75
CA LYS A 593 -7.27 -22.71 -29.47
C LYS A 593 -6.08 -23.37 -28.75
N ALA A 594 -4.86 -23.29 -29.29
CA ALA A 594 -3.68 -24.00 -28.76
C ALA A 594 -3.06 -23.31 -27.54
N GLY A 595 -3.66 -22.24 -27.03
CA GLY A 595 -3.30 -21.68 -25.74
C GLY A 595 -3.84 -22.57 -24.62
N PRO A 596 -3.03 -22.95 -23.62
CA PRO A 596 -3.57 -23.69 -22.49
C PRO A 596 -4.50 -22.76 -21.68
N GLU A 597 -5.81 -22.95 -21.83
CA GLU A 597 -6.80 -22.17 -21.07
C GLU A 597 -6.95 -22.75 -19.67
N ALA A 598 -6.72 -21.91 -18.66
CA ALA A 598 -7.03 -22.23 -17.28
C ALA A 598 -8.56 -22.17 -17.09
N VAL A 599 -9.22 -23.33 -17.11
CA VAL A 599 -10.67 -23.41 -16.87
C VAL A 599 -11.01 -22.85 -15.48
N TRP A 600 -11.93 -21.88 -15.45
CA TRP A 600 -12.42 -21.26 -14.22
C TRP A 600 -13.08 -22.31 -13.33
N THR A 601 -12.63 -22.41 -12.08
CA THR A 601 -13.28 -23.24 -11.05
C THR A 601 -13.96 -22.32 -10.06
N SER A 602 -15.28 -22.50 -9.95
CA SER A 602 -16.24 -21.62 -9.25
C SER A 602 -15.90 -21.35 -7.77
N GLU A 603 -16.18 -20.10 -7.35
CA GLU A 603 -16.56 -19.59 -6.01
C GLU A 603 -15.97 -20.22 -4.74
N ALA A 604 -14.71 -20.66 -4.78
CA ALA A 604 -14.02 -21.02 -3.56
C ALA A 604 -13.68 -19.75 -2.75
N SER A 605 -14.04 -19.75 -1.46
CA SER A 605 -13.60 -18.70 -0.53
C SER A 605 -12.07 -18.65 -0.51
N LEU A 606 -11.47 -17.47 -0.33
CA LEU A 606 -10.03 -17.33 -0.18
C LEU A 606 -9.49 -18.23 0.96
N GLN A 607 -10.31 -18.48 1.97
CA GLN A 607 -9.99 -19.39 3.08
C GLN A 607 -9.89 -20.85 2.64
N SER A 608 -10.69 -21.30 1.66
CA SER A 608 -10.63 -22.67 1.13
C SER A 608 -9.52 -22.86 0.10
N LEU A 609 -9.08 -21.79 -0.55
CA LEU A 609 -8.06 -21.82 -1.62
C LEU A 609 -6.62 -21.77 -1.13
N LEU A 610 -6.41 -21.39 0.12
CA LEU A 610 -5.09 -21.35 0.75
C LEU A 610 -4.99 -22.50 1.75
N ASP A 611 -3.78 -22.96 2.08
CA ASP A 611 -3.51 -24.06 3.01
C ASP A 611 -4.18 -23.81 4.38
N ALA A 612 -5.42 -24.27 4.54
CA ALA A 612 -6.33 -23.88 5.62
C ALA A 612 -6.49 -22.34 5.78
N GLY A 613 -6.32 -21.55 4.71
CA GLY A 613 -6.44 -20.08 4.64
C GLY A 613 -5.14 -19.27 4.81
N SER A 614 -3.98 -19.92 4.97
CA SER A 614 -2.74 -19.27 5.44
C SER A 614 -1.72 -19.18 4.32
N LEU A 615 -1.05 -18.04 4.21
CA LEU A 615 0.08 -17.87 3.30
C LEU A 615 1.32 -18.53 3.90
N ARG A 616 2.11 -19.20 3.06
CA ARG A 616 3.36 -19.80 3.50
C ARG A 616 4.38 -18.70 3.78
N PRO A 617 5.17 -18.79 4.86
CA PRO A 617 6.24 -17.83 5.12
C PRO A 617 7.25 -17.80 3.96
N PHE A 618 7.80 -16.62 3.64
CA PHE A 618 8.75 -16.41 2.54
C PHE A 618 9.86 -17.45 2.46
N GLY A 619 10.54 -17.71 3.59
CA GLY A 619 11.68 -18.63 3.62
C GLY A 619 11.34 -20.10 3.30
N ASN A 620 10.04 -20.44 3.21
CA ASN A 620 9.58 -21.77 2.83
C ASN A 620 9.07 -21.84 1.39
N LEU A 621 9.08 -20.73 0.64
CA LEU A 621 8.65 -20.71 -0.76
C LEU A 621 9.79 -21.24 -1.66
N PRO A 622 9.49 -22.13 -2.61
CA PRO A 622 10.47 -22.52 -3.63
C PRO A 622 10.90 -21.31 -4.45
N LEU A 623 12.19 -21.24 -4.77
CA LEU A 623 12.77 -20.22 -5.64
C LEU A 623 13.13 -20.83 -6.98
N VAL A 624 12.80 -20.11 -8.05
CA VAL A 624 13.00 -20.53 -9.44
C VAL A 624 13.76 -19.42 -10.18
N ALA A 625 14.78 -19.81 -10.93
CA ALA A 625 15.56 -18.92 -11.79
C ALA A 625 14.78 -18.56 -13.07
N TRP A 626 15.26 -17.57 -13.82
CA TRP A 626 14.56 -17.04 -15.00
C TRP A 626 14.27 -18.09 -16.09
N ASP A 627 15.04 -19.17 -16.15
CA ASP A 627 14.92 -20.28 -17.09
C ASP A 627 13.94 -21.38 -16.64
N GLY A 628 13.32 -21.21 -15.47
CA GLY A 628 12.37 -22.18 -14.91
C GLY A 628 13.02 -23.26 -14.06
N VAL A 629 14.34 -23.21 -13.83
CA VAL A 629 15.04 -24.19 -12.99
C VAL A 629 14.95 -23.79 -11.53
N LYS A 630 14.67 -24.75 -10.65
CA LYS A 630 14.68 -24.52 -9.19
C LYS A 630 16.10 -24.18 -8.74
N THR A 631 16.23 -23.12 -7.93
CA THR A 631 17.53 -22.60 -7.47
C THR A 631 17.44 -22.21 -5.99
N ASP A 632 18.57 -21.82 -5.40
CA ASP A 632 18.64 -21.23 -4.07
C ASP A 632 19.04 -19.74 -4.13
N LEU A 633 19.08 -19.09 -2.97
CA LEU A 633 19.42 -17.67 -2.88
C LEU A 633 20.87 -17.38 -3.27
N ASP A 634 21.80 -18.26 -2.91
CA ASP A 634 23.23 -18.04 -3.12
C ASP A 634 23.58 -18.15 -4.61
N GLU A 635 23.00 -19.14 -5.29
CA GLU A 635 23.09 -19.30 -6.74
C GLU A 635 22.45 -18.12 -7.48
N LEU A 636 21.27 -17.68 -7.04
CA LEU A 636 20.59 -16.52 -7.64
C LEU A 636 21.44 -15.25 -7.48
N ASP A 637 22.03 -15.02 -6.31
CA ASP A 637 22.87 -13.85 -6.02
C ASP A 637 24.15 -13.87 -6.85
N ASN A 638 24.79 -15.03 -6.98
CA ASN A 638 25.98 -15.21 -7.82
C ASN A 638 25.64 -14.98 -9.31
N SER A 639 24.50 -15.49 -9.78
CA SER A 639 24.02 -15.30 -11.14
C SER A 639 23.72 -13.83 -11.43
N ALA A 640 23.04 -13.14 -10.51
CA ALA A 640 22.73 -11.72 -10.63
C ALA A 640 23.99 -10.86 -10.63
N ALA A 641 24.95 -11.13 -9.74
CA ALA A 641 26.22 -10.41 -9.69
C ALA A 641 27.02 -10.58 -10.98
N LYS A 642 27.07 -11.81 -11.54
CA LYS A 642 27.73 -12.09 -12.82
C LYS A 642 27.07 -11.33 -13.97
N TYR A 643 25.73 -11.37 -14.05
CA TYR A 643 24.99 -10.67 -15.09
C TYR A 643 25.11 -9.14 -14.97
N ALA A 644 25.12 -8.60 -13.75
CA ALA A 644 25.33 -7.18 -13.50
C ALA A 644 26.72 -6.71 -13.93
N LEU A 645 27.78 -7.51 -13.70
CA LEU A 645 29.12 -7.20 -14.17
C LEU A 645 29.20 -7.17 -15.71
N GLU A 646 28.59 -8.15 -16.36
CA GLU A 646 28.50 -8.21 -17.82
C GLU A 646 27.73 -7.00 -18.38
N PHE A 647 26.61 -6.63 -17.77
CA PHE A 647 25.82 -5.47 -18.17
C PHE A 647 26.59 -4.16 -18.00
N LYS A 648 27.27 -3.96 -16.86
CA LYS A 648 28.09 -2.75 -16.61
C LYS A 648 29.18 -2.56 -17.66
N THR A 649 29.80 -3.65 -18.10
CA THR A 649 30.89 -3.59 -19.09
C THR A 649 30.36 -3.39 -20.52
N GLN A 650 29.34 -4.14 -20.96
CA GLN A 650 28.86 -4.09 -22.34
C GLN A 650 27.89 -2.94 -22.61
N VAL A 651 27.00 -2.64 -21.67
CA VAL A 651 25.93 -1.64 -21.82
C VAL A 651 26.28 -0.37 -21.05
N GLY A 652 26.66 -0.52 -19.77
CA GLY A 652 26.98 0.58 -18.88
C GLY A 652 28.25 1.36 -19.23
N ARG A 653 29.11 0.79 -20.09
CA ARG A 653 30.44 1.33 -20.49
C ARG A 653 31.38 1.63 -19.31
N CYS A 654 31.20 0.95 -18.19
CA CYS A 654 32.05 1.10 -17.03
C CYS A 654 33.41 0.41 -17.23
N THR A 655 34.50 1.09 -16.86
CA THR A 655 35.83 0.47 -16.78
C THR A 655 35.93 -0.39 -15.52
N ALA A 656 36.82 -1.40 -15.54
CA ALA A 656 36.99 -2.34 -14.43
C ALA A 656 37.31 -1.66 -13.08
N GLU A 657 37.90 -0.46 -13.11
CA GLU A 657 38.25 0.32 -11.92
C GLU A 657 37.06 1.13 -11.34
N VAL A 658 36.04 1.46 -12.15
CA VAL A 658 34.83 2.21 -11.75
C VAL A 658 33.68 1.28 -11.33
N ALA A 659 33.84 -0.04 -11.50
CA ALA A 659 32.82 -1.05 -11.21
C ALA A 659 32.34 -1.09 -9.74
N ALA A 660 33.04 -0.40 -8.82
CA ALA A 660 32.74 -0.30 -7.40
C ALA A 660 31.76 0.83 -7.01
N LYS A 661 30.91 1.34 -7.92
CA LYS A 661 29.80 2.23 -7.51
C LYS A 661 28.85 1.44 -6.60
N THR A 662 28.67 1.93 -5.36
CA THR A 662 27.68 1.40 -4.42
C THR A 662 26.27 1.58 -4.98
N ARG A 663 25.45 0.54 -4.89
CA ARG A 663 24.03 0.57 -5.22
C ARG A 663 23.33 1.69 -4.45
N VAL A 664 22.53 2.47 -5.17
CA VAL A 664 21.59 3.44 -4.60
C VAL A 664 20.18 2.93 -4.91
N ASP A 665 19.40 2.65 -3.87
CA ASP A 665 18.05 2.10 -4.03
C ASP A 665 17.17 2.98 -4.90
N MET A 666 16.28 2.33 -5.69
CA MET A 666 15.37 2.95 -6.66
C MET A 666 16.06 3.62 -7.86
N THR A 667 17.37 3.42 -8.03
CA THR A 667 18.11 3.95 -9.17
C THR A 667 18.99 2.87 -9.80
N THR A 668 19.36 3.08 -11.05
CA THR A 668 20.29 2.23 -11.81
C THR A 668 21.60 2.92 -12.11
N GLN A 669 21.89 4.06 -11.46
CA GLN A 669 23.12 4.83 -11.67
C GLN A 669 24.40 4.01 -11.46
N ASP A 670 24.36 3.00 -10.59
CA ASP A 670 25.49 2.11 -10.36
C ASP A 670 25.75 1.14 -11.53
N LEU A 671 24.81 1.00 -12.46
CA LEU A 671 24.92 0.17 -13.65
C LEU A 671 25.50 0.93 -14.87
N PHE A 672 25.58 2.26 -14.81
CA PHE A 672 25.96 3.12 -15.95
C PHE A 672 27.10 4.08 -15.60
N CYS A 673 28.04 4.26 -16.53
CA CYS A 673 29.19 5.17 -16.41
C CYS A 673 29.22 6.12 -17.61
N LEU A 674 28.13 6.88 -17.82
CA LEU A 674 27.93 7.73 -19.00
C LEU A 674 28.65 9.10 -18.91
N ASP A 675 29.03 9.53 -17.70
CA ASP A 675 29.62 10.85 -17.41
C ASP A 675 31.01 10.77 -16.73
N ASP A 676 31.63 9.58 -16.70
CA ASP A 676 32.97 9.38 -16.13
C ASP A 676 34.09 9.38 -17.18
#